data_AF-A0AAN6RS65-F1
#
_entry.id   AF-A0AAN6RS65-F1
#
_cell.length_a   1.000
_cell.length_b   1.000
_cell.length_c   1.000
_cell.angle_alpha   90.00
_cell.angle_beta   90.00
_cell.angle_gamma   90.00
#
_symmetry.space_group_name_H-M   'P 1'
#
loop_
_entity.id
_entity.type
_entity.pdbx_description
1 polymer ?
#
loop_
_entity_poly.entity_id
_entity_poly.type
_entity_poly.pdbx_seq_one_letter_code
_entity_poly.pdbx_strand_id
1 'polypeptide(L)'
;MASSRKLPSHADLQPYNHAVAGHDGTLSDPNGELFIKPCVQQEISFYETANRDHPDFAALMPVYIGTLSLNDATDVNSLNEQLPAIADHLSQGLKEEAVLRAKEAAAEAAAEAAEEAAHPRTDISRKPNNQRKIPTNQSVVLQNSTHGFKKPNILDAKLGRRLWADDAPEEKRKRFDEITRVTTNGSHGFRIAGMRVYKGSDNPADLDADDYRVYNKDFGRFEVSKDTVVDEIRRFIFNTRAGIDEDLGRAVARAFLRELKNVEDVLSNSETRMYSASLLFTYEGDGEALRAAIEENNAIVDDVKQAEEVQVDEVDATPPTESPAAGETIEGDLKVVELMGDVADGELEDEDDLHNLPRIFSLKLIDFAHAEWVPGQGPDENSLFGVRSLIKIFEELAQRQPTTSTTRTITLRPFWEWRFEVPRSSTTSSLLAPTPNPTATGTTPSSIGGTTVRLTSGHAERDGTDLAPNHVYTFPRATKSKILTYTGATLEVAGECTDEVARCDAPEQSPQLMVLNLHFALQELRAAAGNKTGGNSHGGGGRVVVPGPRVMVCGEKDTGKTSVARTLAALATRVGAQPLVASVDPREGMLALPGTVSAAVFGTVMDVEDPAGGFGVSGTPSSGPSAVPVKLPMVYYFGREKPEEDVPLWKDLVGKLGSSVRAKFAGDEVVRQAGLVLDTPAATIAKADVDVLVHAATEFAVNIVVVLGSPGLHAELQRRLDNERTAHGEAITIIPFDKSDGVAPRDRDFMKFTREAAIKEYFFGDAKRTLSPFTQSVGFDDVAVFKAPDDADFYDNPPALEPVDISGELSHWTLAVMNASVNDPPETIRQAPVMGFVAVADVDEDRRRLKILSPVSGRLGNRPMIWGRWPEPYINLLG
;
A
#
# COMPACT_ATOMS: atom_id res chain seq x y z
N MET A 1 12.23 -17.18 35.22
CA MET A 1 11.81 -17.50 36.63
C MET A 1 11.14 -16.29 37.29
N ALA A 2 10.01 -16.44 38.02
CA ALA A 2 9.37 -15.33 38.73
C ALA A 2 10.20 -14.86 39.94
N SER A 3 10.86 -13.70 39.80
CA SER A 3 11.40 -12.93 40.92
C SER A 3 10.36 -12.79 42.03
N SER A 4 10.80 -12.92 43.28
CA SER A 4 9.99 -12.94 44.50
C SER A 4 9.26 -11.60 44.77
N ARG A 5 8.31 -11.21 43.92
CA ARG A 5 7.41 -10.08 44.15
C ARG A 5 6.38 -10.49 45.20
N LYS A 6 6.33 -9.73 46.30
CA LYS A 6 5.36 -9.90 47.37
C LYS A 6 3.98 -9.49 46.85
N LEU A 7 2.99 -10.39 46.91
CA LEU A 7 1.61 -10.10 46.50
C LEU A 7 1.03 -8.92 47.31
N PRO A 8 0.21 -8.03 46.69
CA PRO A 8 -0.39 -6.89 47.37
C PRO A 8 -1.39 -7.31 48.45
N SER A 9 -1.56 -6.48 49.48
CA SER A 9 -2.58 -6.69 50.51
C SER A 9 -3.94 -6.14 50.07
N HIS A 10 -5.04 -6.57 50.69
CA HIS A 10 -6.39 -6.10 50.32
C HIS A 10 -6.52 -4.56 50.37
N ALA A 11 -5.83 -3.90 51.31
CA ALA A 11 -5.85 -2.46 51.48
C ALA A 11 -5.21 -1.68 50.31
N ASP A 12 -4.37 -2.34 49.51
CA ASP A 12 -3.66 -1.74 48.39
C ASP A 12 -4.44 -1.87 47.06
N LEU A 13 -5.59 -2.55 47.06
CA LEU A 13 -6.35 -2.84 45.85
C LEU A 13 -7.36 -1.75 45.51
N GLN A 14 -7.52 -1.48 44.22
CA GLN A 14 -8.48 -0.52 43.67
C GLN A 14 -9.50 -1.19 42.72
N PRO A 15 -10.68 -0.60 42.49
CA PRO A 15 -11.65 -1.11 41.51
C PRO A 15 -11.06 -1.19 40.10
N TYR A 16 -11.32 -2.29 39.39
CA TYR A 16 -10.85 -2.46 38.02
C TYR A 16 -11.84 -1.86 37.00
N ASN A 17 -11.44 -0.77 36.35
CA ASN A 17 -12.34 0.05 35.51
C ASN A 17 -12.45 -0.40 34.04
N HIS A 18 -11.72 -1.42 33.62
CA HIS A 18 -11.72 -1.90 32.22
C HIS A 18 -12.56 -3.17 32.01
N ALA A 19 -13.35 -3.59 33.01
CA ALA A 19 -14.22 -4.75 32.88
C ALA A 19 -15.37 -4.47 31.90
N VAL A 20 -15.40 -5.19 30.77
CA VAL A 20 -16.48 -5.10 29.77
C VAL A 20 -17.62 -6.09 30.03
N ALA A 21 -17.35 -7.14 30.82
CA ALA A 21 -18.30 -8.17 31.23
C ALA A 21 -17.78 -8.88 32.49
N GLY A 22 -18.66 -9.61 33.20
CA GLY A 22 -18.30 -10.41 34.39
C GLY A 22 -19.17 -10.15 35.62
N HIS A 23 -18.71 -10.65 36.78
CA HIS A 23 -19.35 -10.45 38.09
C HIS A 23 -18.74 -9.23 38.80
N ASP A 24 -19.58 -8.45 39.49
CA ASP A 24 -19.13 -7.28 40.27
C ASP A 24 -18.11 -7.69 41.36
N GLY A 25 -17.06 -6.88 41.53
CA GLY A 25 -16.05 -7.06 42.59
C GLY A 25 -14.64 -7.40 42.11
N THR A 26 -14.34 -7.20 40.82
CA THR A 26 -12.96 -7.29 40.31
C THR A 26 -12.11 -6.12 40.77
N LEU A 27 -10.88 -6.42 41.16
CA LEU A 27 -9.92 -5.46 41.70
C LEU A 27 -8.64 -5.48 40.87
N SER A 28 -7.83 -4.44 41.04
CA SER A 28 -6.50 -4.34 40.47
C SER A 28 -5.54 -3.74 41.50
N ASP A 29 -4.25 -3.96 41.33
CA ASP A 29 -3.23 -3.27 42.13
C ASP A 29 -3.11 -1.79 41.70
N PRO A 30 -2.40 -0.94 42.47
CA PRO A 30 -2.28 0.49 42.17
C PRO A 30 -1.64 0.77 40.80
N ASN A 31 -0.72 -0.09 40.36
CA ASN A 31 -0.02 0.06 39.09
C ASN A 31 -0.83 -0.50 37.91
N GLY A 32 -1.90 -1.26 38.16
CA GLY A 32 -2.74 -1.85 37.12
C GLY A 32 -2.13 -3.08 36.45
N GLU A 33 -1.05 -3.66 36.99
CA GLU A 33 -0.35 -4.84 36.48
C GLU A 33 -1.11 -6.15 36.77
N LEU A 34 -1.83 -6.19 37.89
CA LEU A 34 -2.50 -7.37 38.42
C LEU A 34 -4.01 -7.22 38.32
N PHE A 35 -4.67 -8.31 37.97
CA PHE A 35 -6.12 -8.46 37.95
C PHE A 35 -6.54 -9.49 39.00
N ILE A 36 -7.36 -9.05 39.95
CA ILE A 36 -7.82 -9.86 41.07
C ILE A 36 -9.30 -10.15 40.86
N LYS A 37 -9.64 -11.43 40.74
CA LYS A 37 -11.01 -11.88 40.47
C LYS A 37 -11.51 -12.79 41.59
N PRO A 38 -12.59 -12.41 42.30
CA PRO A 38 -13.27 -13.32 43.22
C PRO A 38 -13.75 -14.57 42.48
N CYS A 39 -13.44 -15.75 43.02
CA CYS A 39 -13.67 -17.01 42.33
C CYS A 39 -14.00 -18.16 43.28
N VAL A 40 -14.46 -19.27 42.72
CA VAL A 40 -14.70 -20.51 43.47
C VAL A 40 -13.44 -21.39 43.49
N GLN A 41 -13.33 -22.28 44.48
CA GLN A 41 -12.18 -23.19 44.61
C GLN A 41 -11.96 -24.06 43.36
N GLN A 42 -13.04 -24.40 42.64
CA GLN A 42 -12.94 -25.12 41.36
C GLN A 42 -12.14 -24.34 40.31
N GLU A 43 -12.33 -23.02 40.21
CA GLU A 43 -11.61 -22.16 39.26
C GLU A 43 -10.12 -22.09 39.61
N ILE A 44 -9.78 -21.96 40.90
CA ILE A 44 -8.40 -21.99 41.40
C ILE A 44 -7.73 -23.32 41.03
N SER A 45 -8.40 -24.43 41.32
CA SER A 45 -7.88 -25.77 41.05
C SER A 45 -7.64 -26.00 39.55
N PHE A 46 -8.48 -25.41 38.70
CA PHE A 46 -8.31 -25.47 37.25
C PHE A 46 -7.05 -24.73 36.79
N TYR A 47 -6.83 -23.48 37.27
CA TYR A 47 -5.61 -22.72 36.97
C TYR A 47 -4.34 -23.45 37.45
N GLU A 48 -4.34 -23.99 38.67
CA GLU A 48 -3.20 -24.73 39.22
C GLU A 48 -2.88 -25.98 38.42
N THR A 49 -3.91 -26.75 38.05
CA THR A 49 -3.75 -27.99 37.27
C THR A 49 -3.26 -27.68 35.86
N ALA A 50 -3.81 -26.66 35.21
CA ALA A 50 -3.38 -26.25 33.87
C ALA A 50 -1.90 -25.84 33.85
N ASN A 51 -1.45 -24.99 34.78
CA ASN A 51 -0.05 -24.53 34.84
C ASN A 51 0.94 -25.66 35.20
N ARG A 52 0.51 -26.68 35.94
CA ARG A 52 1.36 -27.80 36.34
C ARG A 52 1.46 -28.89 35.27
N ASP A 53 0.33 -29.26 34.69
CA ASP A 53 0.19 -30.50 33.91
C ASP A 53 -0.08 -30.24 32.40
N HIS A 54 -0.45 -29.00 32.01
CA HIS A 54 -0.86 -28.65 30.65
C HIS A 54 -0.29 -27.28 30.20
N PRO A 55 1.04 -27.16 30.00
CA PRO A 55 1.70 -25.88 29.71
C PRO A 55 1.14 -25.18 28.46
N ASP A 56 0.87 -25.92 27.38
CA ASP A 56 0.30 -25.38 26.14
C ASP A 56 -1.09 -24.75 26.38
N PHE A 57 -1.91 -25.37 27.22
CA PHE A 57 -3.21 -24.81 27.62
C PHE A 57 -3.02 -23.59 28.53
N ALA A 58 -2.06 -23.63 29.45
CA ALA A 58 -1.76 -22.52 30.35
C ALA A 58 -1.32 -21.27 29.60
N ALA A 59 -0.61 -21.41 28.47
CA ALA A 59 -0.22 -20.30 27.60
C ALA A 59 -1.43 -19.52 27.03
N LEU A 60 -2.56 -20.20 26.81
CA LEU A 60 -3.81 -19.57 26.34
C LEU A 60 -4.50 -18.75 27.44
N MET A 61 -4.17 -18.95 28.72
CA MET A 61 -4.80 -18.27 29.84
C MET A 61 -4.00 -17.03 30.28
N PRO A 62 -4.61 -16.07 30.99
CA PRO A 62 -3.84 -15.05 31.70
C PRO A 62 -2.87 -15.72 32.68
N VAL A 63 -1.66 -15.16 32.79
CA VAL A 63 -0.62 -15.72 33.67
C VAL A 63 -1.15 -15.76 35.10
N TYR A 64 -1.20 -16.97 35.65
CA TYR A 64 -1.66 -17.22 37.02
C TYR A 64 -0.51 -16.96 38.00
N ILE A 65 -0.70 -15.98 38.89
CA ILE A 65 0.33 -15.54 39.83
C ILE A 65 0.10 -16.15 41.22
N GLY A 66 -1.16 -16.45 41.57
CA GLY A 66 -1.52 -17.12 42.81
C GLY A 66 -2.94 -16.80 43.28
N THR A 67 -3.19 -16.98 44.58
CA THR A 67 -4.48 -16.68 45.21
C THR A 67 -4.36 -15.65 46.32
N LEU A 68 -5.40 -14.82 46.50
CA LEU A 68 -5.57 -13.91 47.63
C LEU A 68 -6.82 -14.28 48.44
N SER A 69 -6.72 -14.14 49.77
CA SER A 69 -7.89 -14.19 50.66
C SER A 69 -8.33 -12.78 51.03
N LEU A 70 -9.53 -12.40 50.62
CA LEU A 70 -10.14 -11.09 50.88
C LEU A 70 -10.92 -11.16 52.21
N ASN A 71 -10.24 -11.26 53.36
CA ASN A 71 -10.87 -11.21 54.69
C ASN A 71 -10.58 -9.86 55.37
N ASP A 72 -11.62 -9.13 55.77
CA ASP A 72 -11.49 -7.89 56.58
C ASP A 72 -11.39 -8.12 58.10
N ALA A 73 -11.39 -9.36 58.61
CA ALA A 73 -11.45 -9.59 60.06
C ALA A 73 -10.88 -10.95 60.52
N THR A 74 -9.57 -11.19 60.40
CA THR A 74 -8.99 -12.44 60.92
C THR A 74 -7.78 -12.32 61.82
N ASP A 75 -7.32 -11.12 62.15
CA ASP A 75 -6.16 -10.98 63.04
C ASP A 75 -6.38 -9.98 64.18
N VAL A 76 -5.84 -10.31 65.36
CA VAL A 76 -5.93 -9.47 66.58
C VAL A 76 -5.34 -8.08 66.34
N ASN A 77 -4.42 -7.98 65.36
CA ASN A 77 -3.81 -6.74 64.91
C ASN A 77 -4.78 -5.82 64.15
N SER A 78 -5.69 -6.36 63.32
CA SER A 78 -6.67 -5.55 62.58
C SER A 78 -7.75 -4.94 63.48
N LEU A 79 -8.07 -5.57 64.61
CA LEU A 79 -8.96 -5.01 65.64
C LEU A 79 -8.31 -3.83 66.39
N ASN A 80 -6.99 -3.85 66.57
CA ASN A 80 -6.25 -2.75 67.20
C ASN A 80 -6.15 -1.52 66.27
N GLU A 81 -6.10 -1.71 64.95
CA GLU A 81 -6.03 -0.62 63.97
C GLU A 81 -7.37 0.11 63.77
N GLN A 82 -8.51 -0.59 63.88
CA GLN A 82 -9.82 0.00 63.63
C GLN A 82 -10.45 0.69 64.85
N LEU A 83 -10.09 0.30 66.09
CA LEU A 83 -10.59 0.90 67.34
C LEU A 83 -9.45 1.12 68.37
N PRO A 84 -8.52 2.06 68.11
CA PRO A 84 -7.36 2.28 68.97
C PRO A 84 -7.73 2.75 70.39
N ALA A 85 -8.92 3.33 70.60
CA ALA A 85 -9.37 3.85 71.89
C ALA A 85 -9.85 2.78 72.89
N ILE A 86 -10.10 1.54 72.46
CA ILE A 86 -10.64 0.45 73.31
C ILE A 86 -9.64 -0.72 73.42
N ALA A 87 -8.61 -0.73 72.57
CA ALA A 87 -7.59 -1.77 72.50
C ALA A 87 -6.80 -1.95 73.81
N ASP A 88 -6.61 -0.90 74.60
CA ASP A 88 -5.79 -0.91 75.83
C ASP A 88 -6.53 -1.41 77.08
N HIS A 89 -7.83 -1.70 77.01
CA HIS A 89 -8.65 -2.04 78.18
C HIS A 89 -9.33 -3.42 78.10
N LEU A 90 -9.09 -4.19 77.04
CA LEU A 90 -9.61 -5.55 76.86
C LEU A 90 -8.49 -6.59 77.06
N SER A 91 -8.73 -7.55 77.95
CA SER A 91 -7.81 -8.68 78.15
C SER A 91 -7.70 -9.54 76.89
N GLN A 92 -6.51 -10.10 76.67
CA GLN A 92 -6.17 -10.88 75.46
C GLN A 92 -7.17 -12.03 75.22
N GLY A 93 -7.66 -12.66 76.29
CA GLY A 93 -8.69 -13.70 76.22
C GLY A 93 -10.06 -13.23 75.71
N LEU A 94 -10.48 -11.97 75.99
CA LEU A 94 -11.76 -11.45 75.46
C LEU A 94 -11.66 -11.08 73.97
N LYS A 95 -10.47 -10.69 73.49
CA LYS A 95 -10.23 -10.41 72.07
C LYS A 95 -10.26 -11.70 71.23
N GLU A 96 -9.67 -12.76 71.75
CA GLU A 96 -9.70 -14.09 71.12
C GLU A 96 -11.13 -14.68 71.11
N GLU A 97 -11.89 -14.49 72.20
CA GLU A 97 -13.28 -14.94 72.30
C GLU A 97 -14.24 -14.14 71.38
N ALA A 98 -13.99 -12.84 71.18
CA ALA A 98 -14.73 -12.01 70.22
C ALA A 98 -14.45 -12.41 68.77
N VAL A 99 -13.20 -12.77 68.43
CA VAL A 99 -12.83 -13.30 67.10
C VAL A 99 -13.44 -14.68 66.87
N LEU A 100 -13.49 -15.53 67.89
CA LEU A 100 -14.17 -16.83 67.81
C LEU A 100 -15.68 -16.66 67.59
N ARG A 101 -16.34 -15.78 68.35
CA ARG A 101 -17.78 -15.49 68.18
C ARG A 101 -18.11 -14.81 66.86
N ALA A 102 -17.23 -13.97 66.33
CA ALA A 102 -17.42 -13.38 65.00
C ALA A 102 -17.31 -14.44 63.89
N LYS A 103 -16.40 -15.42 64.05
CA LYS A 103 -16.27 -16.58 63.15
C LYS A 103 -17.48 -17.53 63.26
N GLU A 104 -17.97 -17.78 64.47
CA GLU A 104 -19.16 -18.61 64.71
C GLU A 104 -20.43 -17.94 64.17
N ALA A 105 -20.64 -16.64 64.42
CA ALA A 105 -21.80 -15.89 63.91
C ALA A 105 -21.79 -15.75 62.37
N ALA A 106 -20.61 -15.61 61.76
CA ALA A 106 -20.47 -15.60 60.31
C ALA A 106 -20.76 -16.99 59.70
N ALA A 107 -20.38 -18.07 60.40
CA ALA A 107 -20.68 -19.44 59.99
C ALA A 107 -22.18 -19.77 60.16
N GLU A 108 -22.83 -19.29 61.22
CA GLU A 108 -24.28 -19.41 61.44
C GLU A 108 -25.09 -18.65 60.38
N ALA A 109 -24.70 -17.41 60.06
CA ALA A 109 -25.35 -16.61 59.01
C ALA A 109 -25.19 -17.23 57.61
N ALA A 110 -24.04 -17.88 57.35
CA ALA A 110 -23.81 -18.63 56.11
C ALA A 110 -24.65 -19.92 56.06
N ALA A 111 -24.89 -20.57 57.20
CA ALA A 111 -25.73 -21.76 57.30
C ALA A 111 -27.24 -21.43 57.17
N GLU A 112 -27.73 -20.35 57.78
CA GLU A 112 -29.11 -19.85 57.61
C GLU A 112 -29.40 -19.45 56.15
N ALA A 113 -28.44 -18.77 55.48
CA ALA A 113 -28.57 -18.40 54.07
C ALA A 113 -28.60 -19.62 53.13
N ALA A 114 -27.96 -20.74 53.53
CA ALA A 114 -28.01 -22.00 52.80
C ALA A 114 -29.34 -22.75 53.03
N GLU A 115 -29.95 -22.62 54.20
CA GLU A 115 -31.24 -23.25 54.54
C GLU A 115 -32.44 -22.51 53.91
N GLU A 116 -32.37 -21.17 53.79
CA GLU A 116 -33.38 -20.35 53.12
C GLU A 116 -33.42 -20.57 51.59
N ALA A 117 -32.29 -20.99 51.00
CA ALA A 117 -32.19 -21.38 49.59
C ALA A 117 -32.87 -22.73 49.27
N ALA A 118 -33.22 -23.53 50.29
CA ALA A 118 -33.78 -24.88 50.12
C ALA A 118 -35.32 -24.93 50.11
N HIS A 119 -36.04 -23.85 50.48
CA HIS A 119 -37.51 -23.83 50.51
C HIS A 119 -38.11 -22.53 49.92
N PRO A 120 -38.56 -22.53 48.64
CA PRO A 120 -39.18 -21.34 48.06
C PRO A 120 -40.63 -21.18 48.53
N ARG A 121 -40.90 -20.14 49.34
CA ARG A 121 -42.28 -19.67 49.56
C ARG A 121 -42.73 -18.83 48.37
N THR A 122 -43.88 -19.21 47.82
CA THR A 122 -44.56 -18.53 46.70
C THR A 122 -45.17 -17.20 47.16
N ASP A 123 -44.55 -16.06 46.84
CA ASP A 123 -45.30 -14.83 46.61
C ASP A 123 -44.53 -13.86 45.68
N ILE A 124 -45.25 -13.33 44.70
CA ILE A 124 -44.74 -12.67 43.50
C ILE A 124 -44.74 -11.16 43.76
N SER A 125 -43.63 -10.60 44.26
CA SER A 125 -43.39 -9.14 44.27
C SER A 125 -41.97 -8.80 44.71
N ARG A 126 -40.99 -8.79 43.78
CA ARG A 126 -39.76 -8.00 43.99
C ARG A 126 -39.13 -7.59 42.67
N LYS A 127 -38.95 -6.27 42.51
CA LYS A 127 -38.24 -5.63 41.39
C LYS A 127 -36.79 -6.16 41.29
N PRO A 128 -36.22 -6.32 40.09
CA PRO A 128 -34.91 -6.94 39.92
C PRO A 128 -33.81 -6.02 40.45
N ASN A 129 -33.11 -6.46 41.50
CA ASN A 129 -31.90 -5.80 41.99
C ASN A 129 -30.68 -6.40 41.26
N ASN A 130 -29.86 -5.55 40.67
CA ASN A 130 -28.88 -5.87 39.64
C ASN A 130 -27.44 -5.97 40.20
N GLN A 131 -27.24 -6.68 41.31
CA GLN A 131 -25.91 -6.91 41.90
C GLN A 131 -25.85 -8.32 42.49
N ARG A 132 -25.04 -9.21 41.91
CA ARG A 132 -24.73 -10.53 42.47
C ARG A 132 -23.21 -10.68 42.56
N LYS A 133 -22.65 -10.21 43.68
CA LYS A 133 -21.27 -10.55 44.11
C LYS A 133 -21.20 -12.06 44.35
N ILE A 134 -20.09 -12.69 43.96
CA ILE A 134 -19.84 -14.10 44.28
C ILE A 134 -19.55 -14.16 45.79
N PRO A 135 -20.30 -14.93 46.59
CA PRO A 135 -20.08 -15.05 48.03
C PRO A 135 -18.87 -15.97 48.27
N THR A 136 -17.66 -15.44 48.07
CA THR A 136 -16.39 -16.14 48.26
C THR A 136 -15.37 -15.18 48.86
N ASN A 137 -14.54 -15.69 49.77
CA ASN A 137 -13.43 -14.93 50.36
C ASN A 137 -12.10 -15.20 49.64
N GLN A 138 -12.12 -15.99 48.56
CA GLN A 138 -10.94 -16.32 47.77
C GLN A 138 -11.00 -15.64 46.40
N SER A 139 -9.84 -15.19 45.93
CA SER A 139 -9.66 -14.60 44.60
C SER A 139 -8.43 -15.17 43.91
N VAL A 140 -8.50 -15.36 42.60
CA VAL A 140 -7.32 -15.59 41.77
C VAL A 140 -6.64 -14.26 41.47
N VAL A 141 -5.31 -14.28 41.44
CA VAL A 141 -4.46 -13.17 41.01
C VAL A 141 -3.87 -13.53 39.65
N LEU A 142 -4.23 -12.74 38.65
CA LEU A 142 -3.85 -12.93 37.26
C LEU A 142 -3.06 -11.70 36.78
N GLN A 143 -2.21 -11.88 35.77
CA GLN A 143 -1.68 -10.73 35.04
C GLN A 143 -2.82 -10.02 34.31
N ASN A 144 -2.85 -8.68 34.39
CA ASN A 144 -3.86 -7.88 33.70
C ASN A 144 -3.60 -7.85 32.18
N SER A 145 -4.53 -8.40 31.40
CA SER A 145 -4.45 -8.44 29.93
C SER A 145 -4.52 -7.07 29.26
N THR A 146 -4.97 -6.01 29.95
CA THR A 146 -4.99 -4.64 29.40
C THR A 146 -3.77 -3.81 29.79
N HIS A 147 -2.88 -4.36 30.63
CA HIS A 147 -1.67 -3.66 31.05
C HIS A 147 -0.69 -3.57 29.87
N GLY A 148 -0.08 -2.39 29.68
CA GLY A 148 0.86 -2.11 28.58
C GLY A 148 0.22 -1.44 27.35
N PHE A 149 -1.11 -1.41 27.23
CA PHE A 149 -1.81 -0.69 26.17
C PHE A 149 -2.12 0.76 26.58
N LYS A 150 -2.00 1.72 25.65
CA LYS A 150 -2.38 3.12 25.87
C LYS A 150 -3.89 3.28 25.82
N LYS A 151 -4.54 2.75 24.77
CA LYS A 151 -5.99 2.80 24.58
C LYS A 151 -6.56 1.41 24.23
N PRO A 152 -6.64 0.47 25.18
CA PRO A 152 -7.06 -0.90 24.90
C PRO A 152 -8.52 -0.97 24.41
N ASN A 153 -8.71 -1.53 23.22
CA ASN A 153 -10.01 -2.00 22.75
C ASN A 153 -10.21 -3.44 23.23
N ILE A 154 -11.38 -3.76 23.78
CA ILE A 154 -11.65 -5.04 24.45
C ILE A 154 -12.94 -5.68 23.91
N LEU A 155 -12.91 -6.97 23.61
CA LEU A 155 -14.07 -7.78 23.22
C LEU A 155 -14.08 -9.10 23.99
N ASP A 156 -15.14 -9.36 24.77
CA ASP A 156 -15.41 -10.65 25.42
C ASP A 156 -16.35 -11.48 24.55
N ALA A 157 -15.83 -12.55 23.95
CA ALA A 157 -16.59 -13.54 23.19
C ALA A 157 -16.85 -14.78 24.05
N LYS A 158 -18.08 -14.90 24.57
CA LYS A 158 -18.50 -16.03 25.40
C LYS A 158 -18.84 -17.24 24.56
N LEU A 159 -18.18 -18.36 24.83
CA LEU A 159 -18.20 -19.59 24.04
C LEU A 159 -19.27 -20.60 24.52
N GLY A 160 -19.69 -21.45 23.58
CA GLY A 160 -20.50 -22.62 23.81
C GLY A 160 -21.95 -22.50 23.31
N ARG A 161 -22.45 -23.54 22.64
CA ARG A 161 -23.88 -23.75 22.39
C ARG A 161 -24.62 -24.24 23.63
N ARG A 162 -23.89 -24.85 24.57
CA ARG A 162 -24.38 -25.25 25.88
C ARG A 162 -23.60 -24.47 26.94
N LEU A 163 -24.31 -23.71 27.77
CA LEU A 163 -23.73 -22.77 28.74
C LEU A 163 -23.83 -23.25 30.20
N TRP A 164 -24.29 -24.49 30.42
CA TRP A 164 -24.56 -25.05 31.74
C TRP A 164 -23.92 -26.43 31.91
N ALA A 165 -23.31 -26.67 33.07
CA ALA A 165 -22.67 -27.94 33.45
C ALA A 165 -23.70 -29.03 33.81
N ASP A 166 -23.27 -30.30 33.81
CA ASP A 166 -24.16 -31.47 33.97
C ASP A 166 -24.92 -31.51 35.31
N ASP A 167 -24.46 -30.78 36.32
CA ASP A 167 -25.04 -30.65 37.66
C ASP A 167 -26.00 -29.44 37.79
N ALA A 168 -26.17 -28.62 36.75
CA ALA A 168 -26.94 -27.39 36.84
C ALA A 168 -28.44 -27.63 37.15
N PRO A 169 -29.10 -26.82 38.00
CA PRO A 169 -30.54 -26.93 38.27
C PRO A 169 -31.42 -26.72 37.03
N GLU A 170 -32.60 -27.35 36.97
CA GLU A 170 -33.48 -27.33 35.77
C GLU A 170 -33.90 -25.91 35.35
N GLU A 171 -34.14 -25.01 36.30
CA GLU A 171 -34.44 -23.59 36.02
C GLU A 171 -33.24 -22.86 35.39
N LYS A 172 -32.01 -23.15 35.84
CA LYS A 172 -30.77 -22.60 35.27
C LYS A 172 -30.56 -23.10 33.84
N ARG A 173 -30.86 -24.39 33.57
CA ARG A 173 -30.80 -24.99 32.23
C ARG A 173 -31.78 -24.30 31.27
N LYS A 174 -33.07 -24.26 31.61
CA LYS A 174 -34.12 -23.60 30.80
C LYS A 174 -33.77 -22.16 30.46
N ARG A 175 -33.21 -21.41 31.42
CA ARG A 175 -32.77 -20.02 31.18
C ARG A 175 -31.64 -19.93 30.16
N PHE A 176 -30.63 -20.78 30.28
CA PHE A 176 -29.48 -20.75 29.37
C PHE A 176 -29.81 -21.33 28.00
N ASP A 177 -30.73 -22.28 27.90
CA ASP A 177 -31.24 -22.79 26.63
C ASP A 177 -31.98 -21.68 25.87
N GLU A 178 -32.81 -20.90 26.57
CA GLU A 178 -33.49 -19.75 25.97
C GLU A 178 -32.50 -18.66 25.52
N ILE A 179 -31.49 -18.35 26.33
CA ILE A 179 -30.41 -17.41 25.96
C ILE A 179 -29.66 -17.93 24.72
N THR A 180 -29.38 -19.22 24.66
CA THR A 180 -28.69 -19.83 23.50
C THR A 180 -29.55 -19.70 22.25
N ARG A 181 -30.87 -19.95 22.37
CA ARG A 181 -31.82 -19.87 21.27
C ARG A 181 -31.95 -18.48 20.66
N VAL A 182 -31.92 -17.43 21.49
CA VAL A 182 -32.15 -16.04 21.06
C VAL A 182 -30.87 -15.26 20.71
N THR A 183 -29.69 -15.80 21.01
CA THR A 183 -28.40 -15.13 20.75
C THR A 183 -27.55 -15.89 19.73
N THR A 184 -26.43 -15.30 19.32
CA THR A 184 -25.49 -15.95 18.39
C THR A 184 -24.81 -17.18 18.95
N ASN A 185 -24.96 -17.52 20.25
CA ASN A 185 -24.45 -18.79 20.79
C ASN A 185 -25.03 -19.99 20.04
N GLY A 186 -26.33 -19.97 19.73
CA GLY A 186 -26.96 -21.07 19.00
C GLY A 186 -26.45 -21.22 17.57
N SER A 187 -26.26 -20.11 16.85
CA SER A 187 -25.90 -20.10 15.43
C SER A 187 -24.40 -20.18 15.16
N HIS A 188 -23.59 -19.49 15.96
CA HIS A 188 -22.15 -19.31 15.77
C HIS A 188 -21.31 -19.91 16.91
N GLY A 189 -21.92 -20.48 17.95
CA GLY A 189 -21.17 -21.04 19.08
C GLY A 189 -20.57 -20.02 20.03
N PHE A 190 -20.80 -18.72 19.82
CA PHE A 190 -20.37 -17.67 20.73
C PHE A 190 -21.33 -16.48 20.70
N ARG A 191 -21.28 -15.62 21.73
CA ARG A 191 -21.83 -14.25 21.69
C ARG A 191 -20.84 -13.21 22.16
N ILE A 192 -21.02 -11.99 21.69
CA ILE A 192 -20.40 -10.80 22.29
C ILE A 192 -21.03 -10.59 23.66
N ALA A 193 -20.28 -10.84 24.74
CA ALA A 193 -20.77 -10.65 26.12
C ALA A 193 -20.54 -9.22 26.62
N GLY A 194 -19.53 -8.55 26.07
CA GLY A 194 -19.21 -7.15 26.29
C GLY A 194 -18.16 -6.69 25.29
N MET A 195 -18.19 -5.41 24.93
CA MET A 195 -17.24 -4.83 23.98
C MET A 195 -17.00 -3.37 24.34
N ARG A 196 -15.76 -2.90 24.24
CA ARG A 196 -15.35 -1.50 24.50
C ARG A 196 -14.41 -1.04 23.39
N VAL A 197 -14.77 0.07 22.73
CA VAL A 197 -14.07 0.57 21.53
C VAL A 197 -13.76 2.06 21.69
N TYR A 198 -12.48 2.41 21.64
CA TYR A 198 -11.97 3.78 21.67
C TYR A 198 -12.49 4.54 20.45
N LYS A 199 -13.08 5.72 20.66
CA LYS A 199 -13.72 6.55 19.63
C LYS A 199 -14.72 5.77 18.75
N GLY A 200 -15.48 4.84 19.33
CA GLY A 200 -16.38 3.92 18.61
C GLY A 200 -17.74 4.46 18.15
N SER A 201 -18.01 5.77 18.25
CA SER A 201 -19.25 6.40 17.73
C SER A 201 -19.02 7.83 17.29
N ASP A 202 -19.74 8.26 16.24
CA ASP A 202 -19.78 9.63 15.74
C ASP A 202 -20.46 10.60 16.71
N ASN A 203 -21.39 10.11 17.51
CA ASN A 203 -22.13 10.91 18.48
C ASN A 203 -21.35 11.00 19.80
N PRO A 204 -20.91 12.20 20.24
CA PRO A 204 -20.18 12.37 21.50
C PRO A 204 -20.97 11.92 22.74
N ALA A 205 -22.31 11.87 22.68
CA ALA A 205 -23.13 11.42 23.79
C ALA A 205 -23.07 9.90 24.06
N ASP A 206 -22.55 9.13 23.09
CA ASP A 206 -22.40 7.67 23.21
C ASP A 206 -21.01 7.27 23.77
N LEU A 207 -20.16 8.25 24.06
CA LEU A 207 -18.80 8.06 24.57
C LEU A 207 -18.73 8.32 26.08
N ASP A 208 -17.93 7.53 26.78
CA ASP A 208 -17.60 7.76 28.19
C ASP A 208 -16.57 8.88 28.36
N ALA A 209 -16.17 9.16 29.61
CA ALA A 209 -15.21 10.22 29.92
C ALA A 209 -13.80 9.98 29.34
N ASP A 210 -13.50 8.74 28.91
CA ASP A 210 -12.22 8.33 28.34
C ASP A 210 -12.29 8.16 26.80
N ASP A 211 -13.37 8.68 26.17
CA ASP A 211 -13.71 8.58 24.75
C ASP A 211 -14.03 7.17 24.24
N TYR A 212 -14.47 6.25 25.11
CA TYR A 212 -14.88 4.90 24.69
C TYR A 212 -16.37 4.77 24.50
N ARG A 213 -16.75 3.98 23.50
CA ARG A 213 -18.10 3.40 23.42
C ARG A 213 -18.11 2.03 24.11
N VAL A 214 -19.00 1.88 25.08
CA VAL A 214 -19.19 0.62 25.83
C VAL A 214 -20.47 -0.06 25.38
N TYR A 215 -20.33 -1.30 24.92
CA TYR A 215 -21.41 -2.19 24.55
C TYR A 215 -21.58 -3.26 25.63
N ASN A 216 -22.69 -3.18 26.36
CA ASN A 216 -22.93 -4.02 27.52
C ASN A 216 -23.51 -5.40 27.15
N LYS A 217 -23.87 -6.20 28.16
CA LYS A 217 -24.45 -7.54 27.98
C LYS A 217 -25.75 -7.58 27.17
N ASP A 218 -26.50 -6.48 27.11
CA ASP A 218 -27.79 -6.42 26.43
C ASP A 218 -27.59 -6.22 24.93
N PHE A 219 -26.55 -5.49 24.52
CA PHE A 219 -26.15 -5.33 23.12
C PHE A 219 -25.98 -6.69 22.42
N GLY A 220 -25.13 -7.57 22.98
CA GLY A 220 -24.91 -8.90 22.40
C GLY A 220 -26.07 -9.89 22.55
N ARG A 221 -27.11 -9.54 23.33
CA ARG A 221 -28.31 -10.35 23.51
C ARG A 221 -29.46 -9.95 22.60
N PHE A 222 -29.60 -8.66 22.30
CA PHE A 222 -30.78 -8.12 21.65
C PHE A 222 -30.48 -7.38 20.34
N GLU A 223 -29.25 -6.89 20.14
CA GLU A 223 -28.86 -6.10 18.97
C GLU A 223 -27.97 -6.88 18.00
N VAL A 224 -27.17 -7.83 18.51
CA VAL A 224 -26.33 -8.69 17.68
C VAL A 224 -27.09 -9.94 17.25
N SER A 225 -27.14 -10.18 15.95
CA SER A 225 -27.82 -11.32 15.33
C SER A 225 -26.86 -12.13 14.47
N LYS A 226 -27.36 -13.25 13.91
CA LYS A 226 -26.61 -14.04 12.93
C LYS A 226 -26.10 -13.19 11.77
N ASP A 227 -26.90 -12.23 11.30
CA ASP A 227 -26.61 -11.50 10.07
C ASP A 227 -25.75 -10.26 10.33
N THR A 228 -25.64 -9.81 11.59
CA THR A 228 -24.91 -8.58 11.97
C THR A 228 -23.62 -8.85 12.73
N VAL A 229 -23.37 -10.07 13.22
CA VAL A 229 -22.22 -10.39 14.06
C VAL A 229 -20.87 -10.09 13.40
N VAL A 230 -20.74 -10.30 12.08
CA VAL A 230 -19.52 -9.99 11.33
C VAL A 230 -19.28 -8.49 11.28
N ASP A 231 -20.33 -7.70 11.02
CA ASP A 231 -20.25 -6.23 10.98
C ASP A 231 -19.88 -5.64 12.36
N GLU A 232 -20.36 -6.24 13.44
CA GLU A 232 -20.03 -5.79 14.79
C GLU A 232 -18.57 -6.12 15.19
N ILE A 233 -18.05 -7.28 14.77
CA ILE A 233 -16.61 -7.59 14.94
C ILE A 233 -15.76 -6.74 14.00
N ARG A 234 -16.24 -6.41 12.79
CA ARG A 234 -15.60 -5.44 11.90
C ARG A 234 -15.53 -4.06 12.57
N ARG A 235 -16.61 -3.60 13.19
CA ARG A 235 -16.62 -2.33 13.94
C ARG A 235 -15.66 -2.33 15.13
N PHE A 236 -15.46 -3.49 15.75
CA PHE A 236 -14.48 -3.65 16.82
C PHE A 236 -13.05 -3.40 16.35
N ILE A 237 -12.68 -3.87 15.15
CA ILE A 237 -11.31 -3.81 14.62
C ILE A 237 -11.03 -2.55 13.79
N PHE A 238 -11.94 -2.21 12.87
CA PHE A 238 -11.75 -1.15 11.88
C PHE A 238 -12.37 0.15 12.36
N ASN A 239 -11.53 1.10 12.78
CA ASN A 239 -11.98 2.41 13.26
C ASN A 239 -11.08 3.55 12.76
N THR A 240 -11.44 4.13 11.61
CA THR A 240 -10.70 5.24 10.98
C THR A 240 -10.67 6.50 11.85
N ARG A 241 -11.66 6.73 12.71
CA ARG A 241 -11.70 7.88 13.63
C ARG A 241 -10.62 7.79 14.72
N ALA A 242 -10.23 6.57 15.09
CA ALA A 242 -9.12 6.32 16.00
C ALA A 242 -7.78 6.23 15.27
N GLY A 243 -7.72 6.49 13.96
CA GLY A 243 -6.50 6.38 13.15
C GLY A 243 -6.18 4.95 12.71
N ILE A 244 -7.08 3.99 12.91
CA ILE A 244 -6.93 2.60 12.45
C ILE A 244 -7.46 2.53 11.03
N ASP A 245 -6.55 2.57 10.06
CA ASP A 245 -6.85 2.35 8.65
C ASP A 245 -7.10 0.87 8.32
N GLU A 246 -7.46 0.58 7.08
CA GLU A 246 -7.73 -0.78 6.59
C GLU A 246 -6.50 -1.71 6.68
N ASP A 247 -5.28 -1.18 6.59
CA ASP A 247 -4.06 -1.98 6.69
C ASP A 247 -3.75 -2.36 8.14
N LEU A 248 -3.83 -1.40 9.06
CA LEU A 248 -3.70 -1.64 10.50
C LEU A 248 -4.79 -2.59 11.01
N GLY A 249 -6.05 -2.36 10.60
CA GLY A 249 -7.17 -3.24 10.97
C GLY A 249 -6.96 -4.68 10.48
N ARG A 250 -6.47 -4.86 9.25
CA ARG A 250 -6.13 -6.20 8.75
C ARG A 250 -4.94 -6.83 9.47
N ALA A 251 -3.92 -6.07 9.82
CA ALA A 251 -2.78 -6.57 10.59
C ALA A 251 -3.25 -7.13 11.94
N VAL A 252 -4.12 -6.41 12.64
CA VAL A 252 -4.76 -6.86 13.89
C VAL A 252 -5.64 -8.09 13.65
N ALA A 253 -6.45 -8.12 12.59
CA ALA A 253 -7.29 -9.27 12.26
C ALA A 253 -6.47 -10.54 11.98
N ARG A 254 -5.34 -10.43 11.27
CA ARG A 254 -4.41 -11.55 11.00
C ARG A 254 -3.73 -12.04 12.26
N ALA A 255 -3.31 -11.12 13.14
CA ALA A 255 -2.70 -11.46 14.42
C ALA A 255 -3.68 -12.29 15.28
N PHE A 256 -4.93 -11.84 15.41
CA PHE A 256 -5.97 -12.62 16.10
C PHE A 256 -6.30 -13.93 15.40
N LEU A 257 -6.31 -13.98 14.07
CA LEU A 257 -6.55 -15.20 13.32
C LEU A 257 -5.50 -16.28 13.63
N ARG A 258 -4.22 -15.89 13.70
CA ARG A 258 -3.13 -16.82 14.04
C ARG A 258 -3.30 -17.37 15.46
N GLU A 259 -3.55 -16.50 16.44
CA GLU A 259 -3.79 -16.96 17.83
C GLU A 259 -5.06 -17.81 17.95
N LEU A 260 -6.11 -17.51 17.19
CA LEU A 260 -7.32 -18.33 17.17
C LEU A 260 -7.06 -19.75 16.63
N LYS A 261 -6.17 -19.90 15.64
CA LYS A 261 -5.74 -21.22 15.14
C LYS A 261 -4.94 -21.98 16.21
N ASN A 262 -4.04 -21.30 16.92
CA ASN A 262 -3.35 -21.88 18.07
C ASN A 262 -4.34 -22.35 19.16
N VAL A 263 -5.35 -21.51 19.49
CA VAL A 263 -6.43 -21.89 20.42
C VAL A 263 -7.18 -23.13 19.92
N GLU A 264 -7.52 -23.21 18.62
CA GLU A 264 -8.16 -24.40 18.06
C GLU A 264 -7.28 -25.65 18.20
N ASP A 265 -5.99 -25.56 17.91
CA ASP A 265 -5.05 -26.68 17.96
C ASP A 265 -4.89 -27.19 19.39
N VAL A 266 -4.63 -26.31 20.35
CA VAL A 266 -4.47 -26.68 21.77
C VAL A 266 -5.77 -27.24 22.35
N LEU A 267 -6.92 -26.62 22.08
CA LEU A 267 -8.21 -27.11 22.59
C LEU A 267 -8.63 -28.43 21.93
N SER A 268 -8.23 -28.67 20.69
CA SER A 268 -8.49 -29.94 19.98
C SER A 268 -7.66 -31.09 20.55
N ASN A 269 -6.50 -30.78 21.15
CA ASN A 269 -5.62 -31.72 21.85
C ASN A 269 -5.83 -31.77 23.37
N SER A 270 -6.76 -30.99 23.91
CA SER A 270 -7.04 -30.90 25.34
C SER A 270 -8.41 -31.49 25.69
N GLU A 271 -8.44 -32.42 26.64
CA GLU A 271 -9.68 -33.03 27.11
C GLU A 271 -10.27 -32.24 28.28
N THR A 272 -10.90 -31.10 27.96
CA THR A 272 -11.59 -30.25 28.92
C THR A 272 -13.10 -30.20 28.66
N ARG A 273 -13.89 -29.78 29.65
CA ARG A 273 -15.26 -29.28 29.45
C ARG A 273 -15.36 -27.91 30.07
N MET A 274 -15.74 -26.92 29.27
CA MET A 274 -15.87 -25.54 29.73
C MET A 274 -17.26 -25.03 29.41
N TYR A 275 -17.99 -24.63 30.46
CA TYR A 275 -19.33 -24.06 30.30
C TYR A 275 -19.30 -22.56 30.58
N SER A 276 -19.65 -21.77 29.55
CA SER A 276 -19.69 -20.30 29.63
C SER A 276 -18.30 -19.64 29.82
N ALA A 277 -17.23 -20.31 29.38
CA ALA A 277 -15.91 -19.70 29.21
C ALA A 277 -15.92 -18.65 28.08
N SER A 278 -14.88 -17.83 28.01
CA SER A 278 -14.82 -16.68 27.12
C SER A 278 -13.44 -16.51 26.50
N LEU A 279 -13.37 -16.05 25.25
CA LEU A 279 -12.16 -15.52 24.64
C LEU A 279 -12.16 -13.98 24.78
N LEU A 280 -11.12 -13.45 25.41
CA LEU A 280 -10.92 -12.03 25.62
C LEU A 280 -9.91 -11.51 24.59
N PHE A 281 -10.43 -10.73 23.63
CA PHE A 281 -9.65 -10.03 22.63
C PHE A 281 -9.27 -8.64 23.18
N THR A 282 -8.00 -8.27 23.09
CA THR A 282 -7.51 -6.94 23.47
C THR A 282 -6.48 -6.46 22.45
N TYR A 283 -6.57 -5.21 22.00
CA TYR A 283 -5.56 -4.62 21.12
C TYR A 283 -5.46 -3.10 21.31
N GLU A 284 -4.37 -2.50 20.82
CA GLU A 284 -4.17 -1.04 20.88
C GLU A 284 -5.15 -0.32 19.95
N GLY A 285 -6.06 0.46 20.56
CA GLY A 285 -7.15 1.15 19.88
C GLY A 285 -6.79 2.51 19.30
N ASP A 286 -5.63 3.07 19.66
CA ASP A 286 -5.10 4.31 19.07
C ASP A 286 -4.16 4.00 17.89
N GLY A 287 -4.54 4.41 16.68
CA GLY A 287 -3.85 4.03 15.44
C GLY A 287 -2.41 4.52 15.35
N GLU A 288 -2.08 5.67 15.94
CA GLU A 288 -0.69 6.17 15.99
C GLU A 288 0.16 5.30 16.92
N ALA A 289 -0.36 4.97 18.11
CA ALA A 289 0.31 4.08 19.05
C ALA A 289 0.46 2.65 18.51
N LEU A 290 -0.56 2.15 17.82
CA LEU A 290 -0.57 0.83 17.19
C LEU A 290 0.50 0.73 16.10
N ARG A 291 0.61 1.75 15.23
CA ARG A 291 1.63 1.80 14.17
C ARG A 291 3.04 1.83 14.74
N ALA A 292 3.28 2.71 15.73
CA ALA A 292 4.59 2.82 16.38
C ALA A 292 5.01 1.50 17.03
N ALA A 293 4.08 0.82 17.72
CA ALA A 293 4.36 -0.47 18.35
C ALA A 293 4.69 -1.57 17.31
N ILE A 294 3.99 -1.59 16.16
CA ILE A 294 4.29 -2.53 15.06
C ILE A 294 5.68 -2.27 14.48
N GLU A 295 6.04 -1.01 14.24
CA GLU A 295 7.35 -0.63 13.71
C GLU A 295 8.49 -1.00 14.67
N GLU A 296 8.31 -0.76 15.97
CA GLU A 296 9.29 -1.12 17.01
C GLU A 296 9.50 -2.63 17.11
N ASN A 297 8.43 -3.42 17.08
CA ASN A 297 8.53 -4.88 17.09
C ASN A 297 9.24 -5.43 15.84
N ASN A 298 8.98 -4.86 14.67
CA ASN A 298 9.65 -5.26 13.43
C ASN A 298 11.15 -4.97 13.45
N ALA A 299 11.56 -3.83 13.99
CA ALA A 299 12.97 -3.45 14.09
C ALA A 299 13.76 -4.45 14.95
N ILE A 300 13.18 -4.87 16.09
CA ILE A 300 13.82 -5.82 17.01
C ILE A 300 13.94 -7.21 16.37
N VAL A 301 12.93 -7.66 15.63
CA VAL A 301 12.98 -8.93 14.90
C VAL A 301 14.04 -8.90 13.78
N ASP A 302 14.14 -7.81 13.03
CA ASP A 302 15.15 -7.65 11.99
C ASP A 302 16.58 -7.64 12.59
N ASP A 303 16.76 -7.15 13.82
CA ASP A 303 18.05 -7.18 14.55
C ASP A 303 18.41 -8.59 15.05
N VAL A 304 17.44 -9.36 15.55
CA VAL A 304 17.64 -10.76 16.00
C VAL A 304 18.00 -11.67 14.82
N LYS A 305 17.32 -11.53 13.67
CA LYS A 305 17.62 -12.29 12.45
C LYS A 305 19.02 -12.02 11.92
N GLN A 306 19.46 -10.76 11.98
CA GLN A 306 20.83 -10.40 11.61
C GLN A 306 21.89 -10.98 12.56
N ALA A 307 21.55 -11.20 13.84
CA ALA A 307 22.45 -11.83 14.80
C ALA A 307 22.59 -13.36 14.60
N GLU A 308 21.51 -14.05 14.19
CA GLU A 308 21.54 -15.49 13.91
C GLU A 308 22.28 -15.84 12.61
N GLU A 309 22.22 -14.99 11.56
CA GLU A 309 22.95 -15.22 10.30
C GLU A 309 24.48 -15.10 10.42
N VAL A 310 25.00 -14.46 11.48
CA VAL A 310 26.43 -14.24 11.69
C VAL A 310 27.13 -15.41 12.41
N GLN A 311 26.38 -16.35 13.01
CA GLN A 311 26.98 -17.47 13.79
C GLN A 311 27.12 -18.81 13.03
N VAL A 312 26.72 -18.91 11.76
CA VAL A 312 26.78 -20.17 10.99
C VAL A 312 27.91 -20.15 9.96
N ASP A 313 29.17 -20.17 10.43
CA ASP A 313 30.34 -20.42 9.58
C ASP A 313 31.37 -21.28 10.34
N GLU A 314 31.05 -22.56 10.57
CA GLU A 314 31.99 -23.70 10.65
C GLU A 314 31.24 -24.99 11.06
N VAL A 315 30.83 -25.84 10.09
CA VAL A 315 31.12 -27.30 10.01
C VAL A 315 30.25 -28.06 8.97
N ASP A 316 30.96 -28.76 8.09
CA ASP A 316 30.70 -29.99 7.30
C ASP A 316 29.31 -30.37 6.72
N ALA A 317 29.36 -30.89 5.50
CA ALA A 317 28.26 -31.14 4.58
C ALA A 317 27.49 -32.45 4.82
N THR A 318 26.15 -32.38 4.80
CA THR A 318 25.25 -33.38 4.16
C THR A 318 23.83 -32.81 4.03
N PRO A 319 23.08 -33.07 2.93
CA PRO A 319 21.82 -32.38 2.68
C PRO A 319 20.62 -33.10 3.34
N PRO A 320 19.70 -32.39 4.01
CA PRO A 320 18.38 -32.92 4.30
C PRO A 320 17.32 -32.42 3.30
N THR A 321 16.34 -33.30 3.14
CA THR A 321 15.16 -33.30 2.28
C THR A 321 14.23 -32.09 2.49
N GLU A 322 13.59 -31.67 1.39
CA GLU A 322 12.63 -30.56 1.26
C GLU A 322 11.48 -30.56 2.28
N SER A 323 11.21 -29.38 2.87
CA SER A 323 9.91 -28.92 3.38
C SER A 323 9.80 -27.40 3.12
N PRO A 324 8.67 -26.87 2.63
CA PRO A 324 8.56 -25.47 2.24
C PRO A 324 8.02 -24.62 3.39
N ALA A 325 8.81 -23.65 3.85
CA ALA A 325 8.30 -22.50 4.60
C ALA A 325 8.74 -21.24 3.85
N ALA A 326 7.98 -20.90 2.80
CA ALA A 326 8.12 -19.63 2.12
C ALA A 326 7.49 -18.54 3.00
N GLY A 327 8.32 -17.65 3.54
CA GLY A 327 7.85 -16.43 4.18
C GLY A 327 7.13 -15.56 3.15
N GLU A 328 5.86 -15.26 3.39
CA GLU A 328 5.09 -14.31 2.57
C GLU A 328 5.49 -12.86 2.94
N THR A 329 6.17 -12.17 2.03
CA THR A 329 6.32 -10.71 2.06
C THR A 329 5.05 -10.04 1.53
N ILE A 330 4.53 -9.05 2.26
CA ILE A 330 3.36 -8.25 1.87
C ILE A 330 3.82 -6.92 1.26
N GLU A 331 3.32 -6.58 0.07
CA GLU A 331 3.50 -5.26 -0.57
C GLU A 331 2.72 -4.15 0.19
N GLY A 332 3.47 -3.19 0.73
CA GLY A 332 3.03 -2.03 1.51
C GLY A 332 3.94 -1.88 2.73
N ASP A 333 4.42 -0.67 3.04
CA ASP A 333 5.53 -0.36 3.98
C ASP A 333 5.40 -0.85 5.45
N LEU A 334 4.46 -1.74 5.77
CA LEU A 334 4.44 -2.50 7.03
C LEU A 334 4.77 -3.98 6.74
N LYS A 335 6.01 -4.38 7.00
CA LYS A 335 6.33 -5.79 7.27
C LYS A 335 5.43 -6.22 8.44
N VAL A 336 4.54 -7.19 8.26
CA VAL A 336 3.88 -7.85 9.40
C VAL A 336 4.26 -9.31 9.30
N VAL A 337 5.53 -9.60 9.57
CA VAL A 337 6.03 -10.96 9.72
C VAL A 337 6.82 -10.98 11.01
N GLU A 338 6.39 -11.88 11.90
CA GLU A 338 6.87 -12.08 13.28
C GLU A 338 6.47 -11.02 14.30
N LEU A 339 5.15 -10.88 14.50
CA LEU A 339 4.65 -10.72 15.87
C LEU A 339 5.06 -11.98 16.66
N MET A 340 6.28 -11.98 17.20
CA MET A 340 6.84 -13.06 18.02
C MET A 340 5.97 -13.26 19.26
N GLY A 341 5.25 -14.38 19.28
CA GLY A 341 4.73 -15.02 20.48
C GLY A 341 5.48 -16.32 20.83
N ASP A 342 6.28 -16.85 19.89
CA ASP A 342 6.94 -18.16 20.01
C ASP A 342 8.47 -18.06 19.88
N VAL A 343 9.12 -17.22 20.70
CA VAL A 343 10.52 -17.46 21.09
C VAL A 343 10.51 -18.20 22.41
N ALA A 344 9.96 -19.40 22.38
CA ALA A 344 10.10 -20.38 23.43
C ALA A 344 10.35 -21.71 22.73
N ASP A 345 11.52 -21.82 22.10
CA ASP A 345 12.29 -23.07 21.90
C ASP A 345 13.46 -22.78 20.93
N GLY A 346 14.45 -22.06 21.43
CA GLY A 346 15.71 -21.77 20.74
C GLY A 346 16.58 -20.89 21.63
N GLU A 347 17.77 -21.36 21.96
CA GLU A 347 18.70 -20.81 22.95
C GLU A 347 19.00 -19.31 22.74
N LEU A 348 18.32 -18.42 23.48
CA LEU A 348 18.75 -17.04 23.70
C LEU A 348 19.18 -16.92 25.17
N GLU A 349 20.43 -16.51 25.39
CA GLU A 349 21.07 -16.52 26.73
C GLU A 349 20.60 -15.40 27.67
N ASP A 350 19.71 -14.48 27.25
CA ASP A 350 19.23 -13.36 28.08
C ASP A 350 17.69 -13.20 28.05
N GLU A 351 16.99 -13.69 29.10
CA GLU A 351 15.51 -13.61 29.27
C GLU A 351 14.98 -12.16 29.48
N ASP A 352 15.84 -11.15 29.72
CA ASP A 352 15.41 -9.81 30.14
C ASP A 352 14.95 -8.88 28.99
N ASP A 353 15.35 -9.13 27.74
CA ASP A 353 15.00 -8.26 26.59
C ASP A 353 13.63 -8.56 25.97
N LEU A 354 13.09 -9.78 26.13
CA LEU A 354 11.77 -10.18 25.59
C LEU A 354 10.60 -9.53 26.34
N HIS A 355 10.83 -9.05 27.56
CA HIS A 355 9.81 -8.46 28.44
C HIS A 355 9.55 -6.96 28.18
N ASN A 356 10.32 -6.31 27.31
CA ASN A 356 10.20 -4.88 27.01
C ASN A 356 9.55 -4.54 25.65
N LEU A 357 9.10 -5.54 24.89
CA LEU A 357 8.41 -5.32 23.61
C LEU A 357 7.04 -4.64 23.81
N PRO A 358 6.69 -3.59 23.05
CA PRO A 358 5.36 -2.99 23.10
C PRO A 358 4.27 -4.00 22.70
N ARG A 359 3.27 -4.16 23.58
CA ARG A 359 2.13 -5.07 23.35
C ARG A 359 1.16 -4.46 22.33
N ILE A 360 1.02 -5.13 21.18
CA ILE A 360 0.15 -4.71 20.06
C ILE A 360 -1.25 -5.32 20.17
N PHE A 361 -1.33 -6.57 20.63
CA PHE A 361 -2.59 -7.29 20.84
C PHE A 361 -2.42 -8.41 21.89
N SER A 362 -3.52 -8.97 22.37
CA SER A 362 -3.57 -10.11 23.29
C SER A 362 -4.90 -10.86 23.12
N LEU A 363 -4.84 -12.19 23.01
CA LEU A 363 -6.00 -13.07 23.03
C LEU A 363 -5.84 -14.07 24.18
N LYS A 364 -6.80 -14.10 25.12
CA LYS A 364 -6.74 -15.02 26.28
C LYS A 364 -8.07 -15.72 26.54
N LEU A 365 -8.01 -17.00 26.87
CA LEU A 365 -9.14 -17.79 27.34
C LEU A 365 -9.36 -17.55 28.84
N ILE A 366 -10.59 -17.21 29.23
CA ILE A 366 -10.95 -16.79 30.58
C ILE A 366 -12.28 -17.44 31.04
N ASP A 367 -12.60 -17.26 32.33
CA ASP A 367 -13.82 -17.71 33.00
C ASP A 367 -13.95 -19.24 33.18
N PHE A 368 -13.13 -19.81 34.07
CA PHE A 368 -13.05 -21.26 34.33
C PHE A 368 -13.86 -21.75 35.54
N ALA A 369 -14.83 -20.97 36.02
CA ALA A 369 -15.66 -21.32 37.18
C ALA A 369 -16.48 -22.61 37.00
N HIS A 370 -16.77 -22.99 35.75
CA HIS A 370 -17.43 -24.24 35.38
C HIS A 370 -16.59 -24.99 34.33
N ALA A 371 -15.30 -25.09 34.58
CA ALA A 371 -14.35 -25.85 33.78
C ALA A 371 -13.85 -27.10 34.54
N GLU A 372 -13.62 -28.18 33.81
CA GLU A 372 -13.06 -29.43 34.34
C GLU A 372 -12.21 -30.16 33.30
N TRP A 373 -11.24 -30.93 33.77
CA TRP A 373 -10.45 -31.86 32.96
C TRP A 373 -11.16 -33.22 32.89
N VAL A 374 -11.36 -33.75 31.69
CA VAL A 374 -12.14 -34.99 31.43
C VAL A 374 -11.38 -36.01 30.57
N PRO A 375 -10.29 -36.61 31.11
CA PRO A 375 -9.49 -37.56 30.34
C PRO A 375 -10.31 -38.71 29.73
N GLY A 376 -10.05 -39.04 28.46
CA GLY A 376 -10.70 -40.09 27.68
C GLY A 376 -12.05 -39.73 27.07
N GLN A 377 -12.53 -38.48 27.21
CA GLN A 377 -13.81 -38.04 26.65
C GLN A 377 -13.67 -37.24 25.34
N GLY A 378 -12.45 -37.04 24.83
CA GLY A 378 -12.19 -36.24 23.63
C GLY A 378 -12.37 -34.73 23.84
N PRO A 379 -12.14 -33.93 22.80
CA PRO A 379 -12.07 -32.46 22.90
C PRO A 379 -13.44 -31.80 23.14
N ASP A 380 -13.42 -30.56 23.61
CA ASP A 380 -14.64 -29.77 23.87
C ASP A 380 -15.25 -29.22 22.57
N GLU A 381 -15.98 -30.06 21.83
CA GLU A 381 -16.68 -29.66 20.60
C GLU A 381 -17.75 -28.57 20.83
N ASN A 382 -18.17 -28.34 22.08
CA ASN A 382 -19.08 -27.24 22.40
C ASN A 382 -18.37 -25.88 22.30
N SER A 383 -17.15 -25.79 22.84
CA SER A 383 -16.32 -24.58 22.79
C SER A 383 -15.64 -24.40 21.43
N LEU A 384 -15.10 -25.48 20.85
CA LEU A 384 -14.44 -25.48 19.54
C LEU A 384 -15.33 -25.02 18.40
N PHE A 385 -16.64 -25.30 18.45
CA PHE A 385 -17.58 -24.78 17.45
C PHE A 385 -17.57 -23.24 17.41
N GLY A 386 -17.51 -22.58 18.58
CA GLY A 386 -17.38 -21.12 18.69
C GLY A 386 -16.04 -20.60 18.17
N VAL A 387 -14.95 -21.28 18.51
CA VAL A 387 -13.59 -20.93 18.04
C VAL A 387 -13.50 -21.02 16.52
N ARG A 388 -13.96 -22.11 15.91
CA ARG A 388 -13.99 -22.29 14.45
C ARG A 388 -14.85 -21.24 13.75
N SER A 389 -15.94 -20.81 14.37
CA SER A 389 -16.76 -19.71 13.85
C SER A 389 -16.02 -18.37 13.92
N LEU A 390 -15.30 -18.09 15.01
CA LEU A 390 -14.45 -16.90 15.11
C LEU A 390 -13.32 -16.93 14.08
N ILE A 391 -12.66 -18.08 13.87
CA ILE A 391 -11.64 -18.26 12.82
C ILE A 391 -12.21 -17.85 11.46
N LYS A 392 -13.37 -18.37 11.07
CA LYS A 392 -14.00 -18.00 9.78
C LYS A 392 -14.28 -16.50 9.65
N ILE A 393 -14.74 -15.86 10.72
CA ILE A 393 -15.00 -14.42 10.73
C ILE A 393 -13.68 -13.64 10.60
N PHE A 394 -12.66 -14.00 11.36
CA PHE A 394 -11.36 -13.34 11.30
C PHE A 394 -10.60 -13.66 10.00
N GLU A 395 -10.83 -14.80 9.36
CA GLU A 395 -10.39 -15.09 7.99
C GLU A 395 -11.03 -14.13 7.00
N GLU A 396 -12.35 -13.89 7.11
CA GLU A 396 -13.05 -12.91 6.27
C GLU A 396 -12.52 -11.48 6.50
N LEU A 397 -12.27 -11.09 7.76
CA LEU A 397 -11.76 -9.76 8.10
C LEU A 397 -10.28 -9.57 7.75
N ALA A 398 -9.49 -10.64 7.77
CA ALA A 398 -8.09 -10.65 7.35
C ALA A 398 -7.94 -10.66 5.81
N GLN A 399 -8.95 -11.18 5.10
CA GLN A 399 -9.04 -11.13 3.65
C GLN A 399 -9.42 -9.72 3.20
N ARG A 400 -8.81 -9.29 2.09
CA ARG A 400 -9.24 -8.09 1.39
C ARG A 400 -10.58 -8.42 0.73
N GLN A 401 -11.68 -7.81 1.18
CA GLN A 401 -12.94 -7.99 0.46
C GLN A 401 -12.71 -7.60 -1.02
N PRO A 402 -13.15 -8.42 -1.99
CA PRO A 402 -13.17 -7.97 -3.36
C PRO A 402 -14.11 -6.78 -3.39
N THR A 403 -13.55 -5.59 -3.63
CA THR A 403 -14.34 -4.42 -3.96
C THR A 403 -15.27 -4.86 -5.08
N THR A 404 -16.57 -4.97 -4.82
CA THR A 404 -17.57 -4.95 -5.87
C THR A 404 -17.20 -3.76 -6.73
N SER A 405 -16.73 -4.00 -7.95
CA SER A 405 -16.29 -2.94 -8.85
C SER A 405 -17.49 -2.02 -9.01
N THR A 406 -17.49 -0.89 -8.31
CA THR A 406 -18.52 0.13 -8.41
C THR A 406 -18.34 0.78 -9.77
N THR A 407 -18.95 0.15 -10.76
CA THR A 407 -19.09 0.75 -12.08
C THR A 407 -19.93 2.01 -11.90
N ARG A 408 -19.32 3.17 -12.13
CA ARG A 408 -19.97 4.48 -12.05
C ARG A 408 -20.07 5.11 -13.44
N THR A 409 -21.14 5.85 -13.64
CA THR A 409 -21.38 6.56 -14.90
C THR A 409 -21.06 8.04 -14.72
N ILE A 410 -20.25 8.58 -15.62
CA ILE A 410 -19.83 9.98 -15.63
C ILE A 410 -20.35 10.62 -16.91
N THR A 411 -21.20 11.65 -16.75
CA THR A 411 -21.74 12.41 -17.88
C THR A 411 -21.05 13.76 -17.98
N LEU A 412 -20.41 13.99 -19.12
CA LEU A 412 -19.68 15.20 -19.45
C LEU A 412 -20.48 16.04 -20.44
N ARG A 413 -20.59 17.34 -20.16
CA ARG A 413 -21.13 18.34 -21.11
C ARG A 413 -20.03 18.81 -22.07
N PRO A 414 -20.36 19.50 -23.18
CA PRO A 414 -19.36 20.10 -24.05
C PRO A 414 -18.29 20.89 -23.28
N PHE A 415 -17.02 20.69 -23.63
CA PHE A 415 -15.83 21.30 -23.02
C PHE A 415 -15.55 20.90 -21.57
N TRP A 416 -16.27 19.92 -21.01
CA TRP A 416 -15.93 19.34 -19.70
C TRP A 416 -14.83 18.31 -19.84
N GLU A 417 -14.06 18.14 -18.77
CA GLU A 417 -13.05 17.09 -18.67
C GLU A 417 -13.23 16.30 -17.38
N TRP A 418 -13.10 14.98 -17.50
CA TRP A 418 -12.97 14.08 -16.37
C TRP A 418 -11.49 13.89 -16.08
N ARG A 419 -11.03 14.31 -14.90
CA ARG A 419 -9.66 14.20 -14.43
C ARG A 419 -9.58 13.06 -13.45
N PHE A 420 -8.58 12.20 -13.58
CA PHE A 420 -8.45 11.03 -12.72
C PHE A 420 -6.99 10.69 -12.43
N GLU A 421 -6.77 10.12 -11.26
CA GLU A 421 -5.52 9.55 -10.80
C GLU A 421 -5.77 8.11 -10.34
N VAL A 422 -5.09 7.17 -10.98
CA VAL A 422 -5.06 5.76 -10.61
C VAL A 422 -3.94 5.57 -9.58
N PRO A 423 -4.24 5.19 -8.33
CA PRO A 423 -3.22 5.11 -7.28
C PRO A 423 -2.16 4.05 -7.60
N ARG A 424 -0.93 4.24 -7.06
CA ARG A 424 0.24 3.35 -7.32
C ARG A 424 0.07 1.99 -6.67
N SER A 425 -0.42 1.98 -5.44
CA SER A 425 -0.95 0.81 -4.76
C SER A 425 -2.45 0.78 -5.01
N SER A 426 -2.98 -0.35 -5.46
CA SER A 426 -4.39 -0.62 -5.23
C SER A 426 -4.66 -0.57 -3.72
N THR A 427 -5.83 -0.09 -3.32
CA THR A 427 -6.39 -0.45 -2.02
C THR A 427 -6.86 -1.93 -2.01
N THR A 428 -6.35 -2.75 -2.95
CA THR A 428 -6.69 -4.15 -3.26
C THR A 428 -5.51 -4.95 -3.88
N SER A 429 -4.57 -5.46 -3.08
CA SER A 429 -3.65 -6.54 -3.53
C SER A 429 -4.30 -7.89 -3.25
N SER A 430 -4.70 -8.55 -4.33
CA SER A 430 -5.21 -9.92 -4.41
C SER A 430 -4.10 -10.78 -5.01
N LEU A 431 -3.63 -11.78 -4.25
CA LEU A 431 -2.89 -12.92 -4.78
C LEU A 431 -3.54 -14.20 -4.24
N LEU A 432 -4.47 -14.72 -5.03
CA LEU A 432 -4.74 -16.15 -5.19
C LEU A 432 -5.69 -16.26 -6.39
N ALA A 433 -5.13 -16.37 -7.60
CA ALA A 433 -5.88 -16.84 -8.74
C ALA A 433 -6.01 -18.38 -8.64
N PRO A 434 -7.22 -18.96 -8.57
CA PRO A 434 -7.38 -20.39 -8.73
C PRO A 434 -7.25 -20.75 -10.22
N THR A 435 -6.62 -21.89 -10.47
CA THR A 435 -6.52 -22.54 -11.80
C THR A 435 -7.86 -22.53 -12.56
N PRO A 436 -7.89 -22.20 -13.86
CA PRO A 436 -9.13 -22.13 -14.62
C PRO A 436 -9.71 -23.53 -14.89
N ASN A 437 -10.92 -23.76 -14.39
CA ASN A 437 -11.77 -24.87 -14.78
C ASN A 437 -12.31 -24.64 -16.20
N PRO A 438 -12.18 -25.57 -17.16
CA PRO A 438 -12.44 -25.32 -18.57
C PRO A 438 -13.90 -25.62 -18.93
N THR A 439 -14.88 -24.87 -18.41
CA THR A 439 -16.27 -24.95 -18.91
C THR A 439 -17.08 -23.71 -18.57
N ALA A 440 -16.89 -22.60 -19.29
CA ALA A 440 -17.91 -21.57 -19.51
C ALA A 440 -17.48 -20.65 -20.66
N THR A 441 -18.20 -20.69 -21.76
CA THR A 441 -18.02 -19.82 -22.92
C THR A 441 -18.57 -18.43 -22.63
N GLY A 442 -17.68 -17.48 -22.34
CA GLY A 442 -18.00 -16.05 -22.18
C GLY A 442 -16.76 -15.27 -21.75
N THR A 443 -16.06 -14.66 -22.71
CA THR A 443 -14.83 -13.89 -22.52
C THR A 443 -15.06 -12.59 -21.74
N THR A 444 -14.62 -12.55 -20.47
CA THR A 444 -14.24 -11.32 -19.75
C THR A 444 -12.74 -11.38 -19.43
N PRO A 445 -11.95 -10.33 -19.69
CA PRO A 445 -10.51 -10.34 -19.40
C PRO A 445 -10.24 -10.25 -17.89
N SER A 446 -9.26 -11.04 -17.45
CA SER A 446 -8.76 -11.17 -16.07
C SER A 446 -8.19 -9.87 -15.49
N SER A 447 -8.37 -9.69 -14.18
CA SER A 447 -7.99 -8.53 -13.37
C SER A 447 -6.49 -8.22 -13.39
N ILE A 448 -6.09 -7.24 -14.21
CA ILE A 448 -4.85 -6.48 -14.03
C ILE A 448 -5.26 -5.18 -13.34
N GLY A 449 -4.72 -4.91 -12.14
CA GLY A 449 -5.19 -3.84 -11.26
C GLY A 449 -5.00 -2.45 -11.86
N GLY A 450 -6.06 -1.89 -12.45
CA GLY A 450 -6.12 -0.55 -13.03
C GLY A 450 -7.57 -0.06 -13.15
N THR A 451 -7.77 1.20 -13.51
CA THR A 451 -9.10 1.76 -13.77
C THR A 451 -9.49 1.50 -15.22
N THR A 452 -10.66 0.93 -15.43
CA THR A 452 -11.24 0.73 -16.75
C THR A 452 -12.24 1.82 -17.09
N VAL A 453 -12.25 2.25 -18.35
CA VAL A 453 -13.11 3.32 -18.85
C VAL A 453 -13.69 2.89 -20.20
N ARG A 454 -14.99 3.06 -20.35
CA ARG A 454 -15.72 2.77 -21.60
C ARG A 454 -16.60 3.95 -22.00
N LEU A 455 -16.45 4.41 -23.23
CA LEU A 455 -17.33 5.43 -23.80
C LEU A 455 -18.67 4.78 -24.20
N THR A 456 -19.76 5.15 -23.55
CA THR A 456 -21.10 4.59 -23.80
C THR A 456 -21.94 5.44 -24.75
N SER A 457 -21.71 6.77 -24.75
CA SER A 457 -22.43 7.72 -25.59
C SER A 457 -21.59 8.98 -25.83
N GLY A 458 -21.82 9.67 -26.95
CA GLY A 458 -21.14 10.91 -27.31
C GLY A 458 -19.73 10.72 -27.86
N HIS A 459 -18.89 11.75 -27.72
CA HIS A 459 -17.50 11.76 -28.22
C HIS A 459 -16.56 12.20 -27.10
N ALA A 460 -15.49 11.45 -26.87
CA ALA A 460 -14.49 11.77 -25.87
C ALA A 460 -13.09 11.45 -26.40
N GLU A 461 -12.09 12.16 -25.90
CA GLU A 461 -10.69 12.00 -26.28
C GLU A 461 -9.75 12.10 -25.07
N ARG A 462 -8.60 11.42 -25.19
CA ARG A 462 -7.44 11.59 -24.32
C ARG A 462 -6.32 12.22 -25.15
N ASP A 463 -5.88 13.42 -24.77
CA ASP A 463 -4.79 14.16 -25.42
C ASP A 463 -4.89 14.17 -26.96
N GLY A 464 -6.08 14.48 -27.50
CA GLY A 464 -6.37 14.54 -28.93
C GLY A 464 -6.52 13.18 -29.64
N THR A 465 -6.54 12.06 -28.90
CA THR A 465 -6.82 10.71 -29.44
C THR A 465 -8.23 10.27 -29.04
N ASP A 466 -9.04 9.84 -30.02
CA ASP A 466 -10.43 9.45 -29.81
C ASP A 466 -10.59 8.14 -29.03
N LEU A 467 -11.58 8.11 -28.14
CA LEU A 467 -12.06 6.88 -27.53
C LEU A 467 -13.08 6.22 -28.46
N ALA A 468 -12.86 4.93 -28.76
CA ALA A 468 -13.78 4.14 -29.54
C ALA A 468 -15.06 3.82 -28.72
N PRO A 469 -16.26 4.00 -29.29
CA PRO A 469 -17.51 3.68 -28.61
C PRO A 469 -17.56 2.21 -28.19
N ASN A 470 -17.99 1.97 -26.96
CA ASN A 470 -18.11 0.66 -26.33
C ASN A 470 -16.81 -0.15 -26.23
N HIS A 471 -15.66 0.47 -26.45
CA HIS A 471 -14.36 -0.14 -26.18
C HIS A 471 -13.95 0.12 -24.72
N VAL A 472 -13.37 -0.89 -24.07
CA VAL A 472 -12.87 -0.77 -22.70
C VAL A 472 -11.39 -0.44 -22.75
N TYR A 473 -11.03 0.74 -22.26
CA TYR A 473 -9.64 1.17 -22.06
C TYR A 473 -9.26 0.92 -20.59
N THR A 474 -8.09 0.34 -20.35
CA THR A 474 -7.53 0.02 -19.03
C THR A 474 -6.34 0.91 -18.75
N PHE A 475 -6.48 1.80 -17.78
CA PHE A 475 -5.41 2.65 -17.31
C PHE A 475 -4.65 1.96 -16.17
N PRO A 476 -3.35 1.72 -16.32
CA PRO A 476 -2.54 1.07 -15.29
C PRO A 476 -2.37 1.97 -14.05
N ARG A 477 -1.87 1.39 -12.97
CA ARG A 477 -1.55 2.12 -11.73
C ARG A 477 -0.57 3.26 -11.99
N ALA A 478 -0.60 4.25 -11.09
CA ALA A 478 0.18 5.48 -11.20
C ALA A 478 -0.08 6.29 -12.48
N THR A 479 -1.29 6.20 -13.04
CA THR A 479 -1.69 7.04 -14.18
C THR A 479 -2.35 8.31 -13.63
N LYS A 480 -1.81 9.49 -13.98
CA LYS A 480 -2.49 10.79 -13.82
C LYS A 480 -2.90 11.29 -15.20
N SER A 481 -4.20 11.43 -15.44
CA SER A 481 -4.68 11.72 -16.80
C SER A 481 -6.04 12.41 -16.79
N LYS A 482 -6.53 12.72 -17.99
CA LYS A 482 -7.85 13.28 -18.21
C LYS A 482 -8.49 12.77 -19.49
N ILE A 483 -9.81 12.79 -19.52
CA ILE A 483 -10.64 12.56 -20.70
C ILE A 483 -11.48 13.81 -20.94
N LEU A 484 -11.32 14.39 -22.12
CA LEU A 484 -11.99 15.61 -22.56
C LEU A 484 -13.14 15.26 -23.52
N THR A 485 -14.17 16.09 -23.55
CA THR A 485 -15.14 16.08 -24.64
C THR A 485 -15.39 17.49 -25.18
N TYR A 486 -15.51 17.63 -26.50
CA TYR A 486 -15.92 18.90 -27.14
C TYR A 486 -17.42 19.01 -27.37
N THR A 487 -18.15 17.90 -27.38
CA THR A 487 -19.57 17.83 -27.78
C THR A 487 -20.49 17.18 -26.75
N GLY A 488 -19.92 16.60 -25.68
CA GLY A 488 -20.61 15.84 -24.65
C GLY A 488 -20.33 14.35 -24.77
N ALA A 489 -20.24 13.67 -23.62
CA ALA A 489 -19.93 12.24 -23.54
C ALA A 489 -20.51 11.60 -22.27
N THR A 490 -20.72 10.30 -22.32
CA THR A 490 -21.03 9.49 -21.14
C THR A 490 -20.00 8.36 -21.05
N LEU A 491 -19.25 8.35 -19.96
CA LEU A 491 -18.23 7.37 -19.64
C LEU A 491 -18.77 6.41 -18.57
N GLU A 492 -18.46 5.14 -18.73
CA GLU A 492 -18.62 4.13 -17.70
C GLU A 492 -17.23 3.80 -17.16
N VAL A 493 -17.03 3.96 -15.85
CA VAL A 493 -15.74 3.82 -15.19
C VAL A 493 -15.87 2.75 -14.12
N ALA A 494 -14.94 1.79 -14.11
CA ALA A 494 -14.86 0.75 -13.08
C ALA A 494 -13.42 0.61 -12.58
N GLY A 495 -13.27 0.23 -11.31
CA GLY A 495 -11.98 0.20 -10.63
C GLY A 495 -11.69 1.47 -9.84
N GLU A 496 -10.68 1.40 -8.99
CA GLU A 496 -10.36 2.45 -8.03
C GLU A 496 -9.55 3.57 -8.70
N CYS A 497 -10.02 4.81 -8.57
CA CYS A 497 -9.27 6.03 -8.88
C CYS A 497 -9.83 7.21 -8.07
N THR A 498 -8.97 8.17 -7.76
CA THR A 498 -9.40 9.50 -7.34
C THR A 498 -9.73 10.30 -8.60
N ASP A 499 -10.86 10.99 -8.61
CA ASP A 499 -11.31 11.70 -9.81
C ASP A 499 -12.17 12.92 -9.51
N GLU A 500 -12.22 13.83 -10.48
CA GLU A 500 -13.10 14.98 -10.48
C GLU A 500 -13.58 15.29 -11.90
N VAL A 501 -14.74 15.95 -12.00
CA VAL A 501 -15.23 16.50 -13.26
C VAL A 501 -15.00 18.00 -13.25
N ALA A 502 -14.04 18.46 -14.04
CA ALA A 502 -13.82 19.88 -14.24
C ALA A 502 -14.86 20.41 -15.22
N ARG A 503 -15.67 21.34 -14.72
CA ARG A 503 -16.80 21.91 -15.43
C ARG A 503 -16.37 23.20 -16.09
N CYS A 504 -16.81 23.37 -17.32
CA CYS A 504 -16.62 24.57 -18.10
C CYS A 504 -18.00 25.14 -18.43
N ASP A 505 -18.27 26.39 -18.03
CA ASP A 505 -19.56 27.03 -18.28
C ASP A 505 -19.66 27.54 -19.73
N ALA A 506 -18.53 27.98 -20.29
CA ALA A 506 -18.43 28.49 -21.64
C ALA A 506 -17.11 28.05 -22.30
N PRO A 507 -17.11 27.67 -23.59
CA PRO A 507 -15.92 27.17 -24.28
C PRO A 507 -14.67 28.06 -24.16
N GLU A 508 -14.85 29.39 -24.10
CA GLU A 508 -13.74 30.34 -24.03
C GLU A 508 -12.94 30.22 -22.72
N GLN A 509 -13.51 29.59 -21.69
CA GLN A 509 -12.84 29.36 -20.41
C GLN A 509 -12.01 28.06 -20.41
N SER A 510 -12.15 27.21 -21.43
CA SER A 510 -11.38 25.97 -21.53
C SER A 510 -9.99 26.24 -22.11
N PRO A 511 -8.89 25.90 -21.40
CA PRO A 511 -7.54 25.99 -21.95
C PRO A 511 -7.36 25.15 -23.23
N GLN A 512 -8.20 24.13 -23.42
CA GLN A 512 -8.17 23.25 -24.60
C GLN A 512 -8.63 23.96 -25.87
N LEU A 513 -9.41 25.04 -25.76
CA LEU A 513 -9.80 25.84 -26.91
C LEU A 513 -8.58 26.51 -27.57
N MET A 514 -7.58 26.92 -26.79
CA MET A 514 -6.34 27.50 -27.32
C MET A 514 -5.55 26.49 -28.16
N VAL A 515 -5.45 25.25 -27.67
CA VAL A 515 -4.79 24.14 -28.39
C VAL A 515 -5.53 23.83 -29.69
N LEU A 516 -6.86 23.80 -29.65
CA LEU A 516 -7.71 23.53 -30.82
C LEU A 516 -7.61 24.65 -31.87
N ASN A 517 -7.66 25.92 -31.45
CA ASN A 517 -7.48 27.07 -32.34
C ASN A 517 -6.10 27.05 -33.01
N LEU A 518 -5.05 26.75 -32.24
CA LEU A 518 -3.70 26.58 -32.79
C LEU A 518 -3.66 25.44 -33.79
N HIS A 519 -4.26 24.28 -33.49
CA HIS A 519 -4.32 23.17 -34.44
C HIS A 519 -4.93 23.57 -35.80
N PHE A 520 -6.04 24.32 -35.80
CA PHE A 520 -6.65 24.80 -37.04
C PHE A 520 -5.75 25.77 -37.81
N ALA A 521 -5.09 26.71 -37.12
CA ALA A 521 -4.12 27.61 -37.75
C ALA A 521 -2.93 26.83 -38.36
N LEU A 522 -2.42 25.82 -37.66
CA LEU A 522 -1.36 24.95 -38.17
C LEU A 522 -1.82 24.15 -39.39
N GLN A 523 -3.09 23.74 -39.44
CA GLN A 523 -3.63 23.03 -40.59
C GLN A 523 -3.65 23.89 -41.86
N GLU A 524 -3.98 25.17 -41.74
CA GLU A 524 -3.89 26.12 -42.85
C GLU A 524 -2.44 26.28 -43.35
N LEU A 525 -1.47 26.34 -42.43
CA LEU A 525 -0.04 26.40 -42.77
C LEU A 525 0.45 25.12 -43.46
N ARG A 526 -0.01 23.94 -43.03
CA ARG A 526 0.29 22.65 -43.69
C ARG A 526 -0.29 22.61 -45.11
N ALA A 527 -1.51 23.09 -45.31
CA ALA A 527 -2.12 23.18 -46.64
C ALA A 527 -1.37 24.15 -47.55
N ALA A 528 -0.97 25.32 -47.03
CA ALA A 528 -0.18 26.29 -47.77
C ALA A 528 1.21 25.76 -48.17
N ALA A 529 1.87 24.98 -47.30
CA ALA A 529 3.15 24.33 -47.61
C ALA A 529 3.03 23.33 -48.76
N GLY A 530 1.93 22.56 -48.82
CA GLY A 530 1.66 21.62 -49.92
C GLY A 530 1.32 22.28 -51.25
N ASN A 531 0.75 23.49 -51.24
CA ASN A 531 0.44 24.21 -52.48
C ASN A 531 1.67 24.92 -53.09
N LYS A 532 2.61 25.36 -52.25
CA LYS A 532 3.84 26.05 -52.69
C LYS A 532 4.84 25.13 -53.39
N THR A 533 4.65 23.82 -53.36
CA THR A 533 5.48 22.85 -54.10
C THR A 533 5.07 22.65 -55.56
N GLY A 534 3.94 23.23 -56.02
CA GLY A 534 3.35 23.02 -57.35
C GLY A 534 3.45 24.18 -58.36
N GLY A 535 4.14 25.28 -58.05
CA GLY A 535 4.25 26.43 -58.96
C GLY A 535 5.35 26.27 -60.02
N ASN A 536 4.98 26.08 -61.28
CA ASN A 536 5.88 26.23 -62.43
C ASN A 536 6.41 27.68 -62.53
N SER A 537 7.53 28.00 -61.89
CA SER A 537 8.28 29.21 -62.21
C SER A 537 9.06 28.99 -63.51
N HIS A 538 8.51 29.54 -64.61
CA HIS A 538 9.24 29.74 -65.86
C HIS A 538 10.37 30.75 -65.65
N GLY A 539 11.49 30.30 -65.08
CA GLY A 539 12.69 31.11 -64.98
C GLY A 539 13.66 30.61 -63.91
N GLY A 540 14.58 29.72 -64.29
CA GLY A 540 15.97 29.57 -63.81
C GLY A 540 16.33 29.50 -62.31
N GLY A 541 15.45 29.83 -61.38
CA GLY A 541 15.66 29.80 -59.93
C GLY A 541 15.02 28.55 -59.34
N GLY A 542 15.80 27.81 -58.54
CA GLY A 542 15.39 26.52 -57.98
C GLY A 542 14.05 26.53 -57.25
N ARG A 543 13.36 25.38 -57.27
CA ARG A 543 12.10 25.14 -56.56
C ARG A 543 12.25 25.48 -55.08
N VAL A 544 11.65 26.57 -54.62
CA VAL A 544 11.64 26.96 -53.20
C VAL A 544 10.66 26.04 -52.47
N VAL A 545 11.19 25.02 -51.82
CA VAL A 545 10.42 24.09 -50.99
C VAL A 545 10.23 24.72 -49.62
N VAL A 546 8.99 25.12 -49.30
CA VAL A 546 8.66 25.67 -47.98
C VAL A 546 8.23 24.52 -47.06
N PRO A 547 8.89 24.30 -45.90
CA PRO A 547 8.48 23.28 -44.96
C PRO A 547 7.20 23.67 -44.22
N GLY A 548 6.44 22.66 -43.77
CA GLY A 548 5.27 22.83 -42.90
C GLY A 548 5.64 23.45 -41.54
N PRO A 549 4.65 23.85 -40.73
CA PRO A 549 4.90 24.57 -39.48
C PRO A 549 5.79 23.79 -38.50
N ARG A 550 6.73 24.48 -37.84
CA ARG A 550 7.66 23.90 -36.86
C ARG A 550 7.42 24.58 -35.53
N VAL A 551 6.67 23.89 -34.67
CA VAL A 551 6.13 24.39 -33.42
C VAL A 551 6.98 23.89 -32.26
N MET A 552 7.45 24.80 -31.40
CA MET A 552 8.11 24.45 -30.14
C MET A 552 7.19 24.77 -28.96
N VAL A 553 7.02 23.84 -28.05
CA VAL A 553 6.23 24.01 -26.82
C VAL A 553 7.19 24.12 -25.65
N CYS A 554 7.12 25.24 -24.91
CA CYS A 554 8.01 25.54 -23.79
C CYS A 554 7.26 26.15 -22.60
N GLY A 555 7.89 26.13 -21.43
CA GLY A 555 7.27 26.53 -20.17
C GLY A 555 7.94 25.89 -18.96
N GLU A 556 7.53 26.34 -17.77
CA GLU A 556 8.06 25.88 -16.50
C GLU A 556 7.67 24.42 -16.19
N LYS A 557 8.13 23.91 -15.03
CA LYS A 557 7.79 22.57 -14.56
C LYS A 557 6.26 22.44 -14.35
N ASP A 558 5.71 21.29 -14.73
CA ASP A 558 4.29 20.94 -14.53
C ASP A 558 3.30 22.00 -15.07
N THR A 559 3.54 22.42 -16.32
CA THR A 559 2.69 23.36 -17.09
C THR A 559 1.91 22.69 -18.23
N GLY A 560 2.10 21.39 -18.47
CA GLY A 560 1.39 20.63 -19.49
C GLY A 560 2.02 20.62 -20.89
N LYS A 561 3.34 20.90 -21.00
CA LYS A 561 4.08 20.93 -22.28
C LYS A 561 3.87 19.68 -23.13
N THR A 562 4.19 18.52 -22.56
CA THR A 562 4.07 17.23 -23.25
C THR A 562 2.63 16.91 -23.63
N SER A 563 1.64 17.24 -22.78
CA SER A 563 0.22 17.08 -23.09
C SER A 563 -0.22 17.93 -24.29
N VAL A 564 0.24 19.19 -24.38
CA VAL A 564 -0.05 20.07 -25.53
C VAL A 564 0.66 19.56 -26.79
N ALA A 565 1.93 19.17 -26.70
CA ALA A 565 2.69 18.63 -27.83
C ALA A 565 2.02 17.35 -28.37
N ARG A 566 1.63 16.45 -27.48
CA ARG A 566 0.90 15.21 -27.82
C ARG A 566 -0.46 15.51 -28.42
N THR A 567 -1.24 16.42 -27.85
CA THR A 567 -2.56 16.81 -28.39
C THR A 567 -2.43 17.38 -29.81
N LEU A 568 -1.47 18.27 -30.07
CA LEU A 568 -1.24 18.83 -31.41
C LEU A 568 -0.85 17.75 -32.44
N ALA A 569 -0.01 16.80 -32.03
CA ALA A 569 0.39 15.67 -32.86
C ALA A 569 -0.79 14.71 -33.14
N ALA A 570 -1.61 14.42 -32.13
CA ALA A 570 -2.79 13.57 -32.24
C ALA A 570 -3.83 14.17 -33.18
N LEU A 571 -4.17 15.44 -32.99
CA LEU A 571 -5.13 16.15 -33.83
C LEU A 571 -4.66 16.23 -35.29
N ALA A 572 -3.36 16.46 -35.51
CA ALA A 572 -2.78 16.44 -36.86
C ALA A 572 -2.89 15.04 -37.51
N THR A 573 -2.62 13.99 -36.73
CA THR A 573 -2.76 12.60 -37.18
C THR A 573 -4.23 12.26 -37.48
N ARG A 574 -5.18 12.73 -36.66
CA ARG A 574 -6.62 12.54 -36.83
C ARG A 574 -7.13 13.08 -38.17
N VAL A 575 -6.58 14.20 -38.65
CA VAL A 575 -6.91 14.77 -39.97
C VAL A 575 -6.05 14.23 -41.12
N GLY A 576 -5.28 13.15 -40.87
CA GLY A 576 -4.50 12.44 -41.89
C GLY A 576 -3.11 13.01 -42.17
N ALA A 577 -2.63 14.00 -41.40
CA ALA A 577 -1.26 14.47 -41.51
C ALA A 577 -0.29 13.52 -40.79
N GLN A 578 1.00 13.60 -41.11
CA GLN A 578 2.06 12.80 -40.49
C GLN A 578 3.10 13.71 -39.81
N PRO A 579 2.73 14.42 -38.73
CA PRO A 579 3.65 15.32 -38.05
C PRO A 579 4.89 14.56 -37.56
N LEU A 580 6.05 15.20 -37.69
CA LEU A 580 7.23 14.77 -36.98
C LEU A 580 7.16 15.35 -35.56
N VAL A 581 7.39 14.53 -34.56
CA VAL A 581 7.50 14.97 -33.16
C VAL A 581 8.92 14.74 -32.71
N ALA A 582 9.49 15.69 -31.98
CA ALA A 582 10.79 15.59 -31.33
C ALA A 582 10.64 15.95 -29.85
N SER A 583 11.33 15.22 -28.97
CA SER A 583 11.50 15.60 -27.57
C SER A 583 12.98 15.79 -27.28
N VAL A 584 13.32 16.95 -26.74
CA VAL A 584 14.67 17.28 -26.26
C VAL A 584 14.76 17.33 -24.73
N ASP A 585 13.73 16.83 -24.04
CA ASP A 585 13.73 16.64 -22.59
C ASP A 585 14.27 15.23 -22.25
N PRO A 586 15.50 15.12 -21.70
CA PRO A 586 16.06 13.83 -21.33
C PRO A 586 15.38 13.19 -20.12
N ARG A 587 14.57 13.90 -19.35
CA ARG A 587 14.04 13.41 -18.06
C ARG A 587 13.08 12.23 -18.19
N GLU A 588 12.23 12.22 -19.21
CA GLU A 588 11.13 11.25 -19.37
C GLU A 588 11.31 10.35 -20.62
N GLY A 589 12.03 10.83 -21.63
CA GLY A 589 12.20 10.12 -22.91
C GLY A 589 10.92 10.13 -23.77
N MET A 590 11.07 9.95 -25.09
CA MET A 590 9.95 9.78 -26.01
C MET A 590 10.22 8.58 -26.90
N LEU A 591 9.37 7.55 -26.83
CA LEU A 591 9.53 6.28 -27.54
C LEU A 591 10.91 5.65 -27.29
N ALA A 592 11.49 5.92 -26.12
CA ALA A 592 12.79 5.51 -25.67
C ALA A 592 12.83 5.67 -24.14
N LEU A 593 13.83 5.05 -23.50
CA LEU A 593 14.01 5.21 -22.06
C LEU A 593 14.44 6.64 -21.69
N PRO A 594 14.23 7.04 -20.43
CA PRO A 594 14.79 8.28 -19.90
C PRO A 594 16.30 8.39 -20.16
N GLY A 595 16.81 9.61 -20.14
CA GLY A 595 18.19 9.96 -20.49
C GLY A 595 18.40 10.11 -21.99
N THR A 596 17.33 10.27 -22.78
CA THR A 596 17.41 10.34 -24.25
C THR A 596 16.77 11.59 -24.83
N VAL A 597 17.29 12.03 -25.97
CA VAL A 597 16.59 12.94 -26.88
C VAL A 597 16.20 12.17 -28.14
N SER A 598 14.98 12.38 -28.64
CA SER A 598 14.45 11.54 -29.71
C SER A 598 13.49 12.26 -30.64
N ALA A 599 13.27 11.66 -31.82
CA ALA A 599 12.31 12.14 -32.80
C ALA A 599 11.65 10.99 -33.57
N ALA A 600 10.36 11.09 -33.85
CA ALA A 600 9.62 10.08 -34.61
C ALA A 600 8.50 10.71 -35.45
N VAL A 601 8.08 10.01 -36.50
CA VAL A 601 6.91 10.40 -37.30
C VAL A 601 5.65 9.79 -36.70
N PHE A 602 4.67 10.63 -36.37
CA PHE A 602 3.37 10.22 -35.88
C PHE A 602 2.38 10.23 -37.05
N GLY A 603 2.39 9.15 -37.85
CA GLY A 603 1.47 8.98 -38.99
C GLY A 603 0.25 8.12 -38.69
N THR A 604 0.15 7.59 -37.47
CA THR A 604 -0.94 6.71 -37.02
C THR A 604 -1.29 6.99 -35.58
N VAL A 605 -2.50 6.60 -35.18
CA VAL A 605 -3.08 6.80 -33.84
C VAL A 605 -2.10 6.46 -32.69
N MET A 606 -2.17 7.24 -31.61
CA MET A 606 -1.39 7.02 -30.39
C MET A 606 -2.13 6.13 -29.40
N ASP A 607 -1.40 5.54 -28.46
CA ASP A 607 -2.01 4.68 -27.44
C ASP A 607 -2.73 5.53 -26.39
N VAL A 608 -4.03 5.29 -26.26
CA VAL A 608 -4.92 5.91 -25.27
C VAL A 608 -4.66 5.38 -23.87
N GLU A 609 -4.02 4.23 -23.68
CA GLU A 609 -3.76 3.65 -22.35
C GLU A 609 -2.32 3.86 -21.88
N ASP A 610 -1.51 4.62 -22.62
CA ASP A 610 -0.11 4.90 -22.26
C ASP A 610 0.01 5.47 -20.82
N PRO A 611 0.77 4.83 -19.92
CA PRO A 611 0.84 5.21 -18.51
C PRO A 611 1.52 6.57 -18.29
N ALA A 612 2.46 6.94 -19.16
CA ALA A 612 3.32 8.10 -18.94
C ALA A 612 2.56 9.44 -19.07
N GLY A 613 1.36 9.45 -19.65
CA GLY A 613 0.62 10.69 -19.92
C GLY A 613 1.31 11.59 -20.96
N GLY A 614 2.33 11.04 -21.63
CA GLY A 614 3.17 11.68 -22.63
C GLY A 614 3.37 10.72 -23.80
N PHE A 615 4.57 10.62 -24.35
CA PHE A 615 4.81 9.72 -25.49
C PHE A 615 5.25 8.30 -25.09
N GLY A 616 5.75 8.12 -23.87
CA GLY A 616 6.04 6.83 -23.24
C GLY A 616 6.96 5.90 -24.06
N VAL A 617 6.92 4.60 -23.74
CA VAL A 617 7.61 3.54 -24.50
C VAL A 617 6.66 2.58 -25.21
N SER A 618 5.34 2.70 -24.97
CA SER A 618 4.28 1.87 -25.56
C SER A 618 4.34 1.84 -27.09
N GLY A 619 4.69 2.95 -27.72
CA GLY A 619 4.81 3.07 -29.18
C GLY A 619 6.11 2.53 -29.78
N THR A 620 7.02 1.93 -28.99
CA THR A 620 8.33 1.44 -29.49
C THR A 620 8.19 0.28 -30.47
N PRO A 621 9.15 0.09 -31.40
CA PRO A 621 9.15 -1.01 -32.35
C PRO A 621 9.16 -2.38 -31.66
N SER A 622 8.33 -3.31 -32.13
CA SER A 622 8.26 -4.69 -31.66
C SER A 622 8.18 -5.67 -32.84
N SER A 623 8.63 -6.92 -32.65
CA SER A 623 8.60 -7.97 -33.68
C SER A 623 7.23 -8.64 -33.86
N GLY A 624 6.33 -8.49 -32.87
CA GLY A 624 4.98 -9.05 -32.89
C GLY A 624 3.90 -8.08 -33.36
N PRO A 625 2.66 -8.58 -33.55
CA PRO A 625 1.51 -7.73 -33.83
C PRO A 625 1.27 -6.76 -32.66
N SER A 626 0.85 -5.53 -32.98
CA SER A 626 0.51 -4.51 -32.00
C SER A 626 -0.85 -3.91 -32.31
N ALA A 627 -1.70 -3.75 -31.30
CA ALA A 627 -3.04 -3.16 -31.45
C ALA A 627 -2.95 -1.70 -31.88
N VAL A 628 -1.98 -0.96 -31.33
CA VAL A 628 -1.62 0.40 -31.75
C VAL A 628 -0.36 0.30 -32.61
N PRO A 629 -0.34 0.86 -33.83
CA PRO A 629 0.83 0.74 -34.69
C PRO A 629 2.06 1.38 -34.06
N VAL A 630 3.18 0.67 -34.08
CA VAL A 630 4.46 1.13 -33.54
C VAL A 630 5.04 2.29 -34.35
N LYS A 631 5.90 3.08 -33.72
CA LYS A 631 6.61 4.23 -34.28
C LYS A 631 8.09 3.89 -34.39
N LEU A 632 8.79 4.55 -35.31
CA LEU A 632 10.22 4.33 -35.56
C LEU A 632 11.00 5.57 -35.10
N PRO A 633 11.46 5.63 -33.84
CA PRO A 633 12.18 6.78 -33.32
C PRO A 633 13.66 6.77 -33.74
N MET A 634 14.21 7.96 -33.97
CA MET A 634 15.65 8.25 -33.92
C MET A 634 15.98 8.70 -32.50
N VAL A 635 16.98 8.07 -31.87
CA VAL A 635 17.27 8.26 -30.44
C VAL A 635 18.75 8.51 -30.24
N TYR A 636 19.10 9.50 -29.42
CA TYR A 636 20.45 9.77 -28.93
C TYR A 636 20.47 9.72 -27.41
N TYR A 637 21.54 9.14 -26.83
CA TYR A 637 21.66 8.96 -25.39
C TYR A 637 22.45 10.10 -24.75
N PHE A 638 21.80 10.83 -23.85
CA PHE A 638 22.40 11.89 -23.05
C PHE A 638 22.87 11.38 -21.67
N GLY A 639 22.13 10.44 -21.08
CA GLY A 639 22.51 9.74 -19.84
C GLY A 639 22.50 10.59 -18.57
N ARG A 640 21.84 11.75 -18.57
CA ARG A 640 21.68 12.68 -17.43
C ARG A 640 20.23 13.16 -17.32
N GLU A 641 19.81 13.64 -16.15
CA GLU A 641 18.43 14.08 -15.94
C GLU A 641 18.17 15.45 -16.60
N LYS A 642 19.16 16.36 -16.53
CA LYS A 642 18.96 17.76 -16.93
C LYS A 642 20.00 18.25 -17.95
N PRO A 643 19.61 19.08 -18.93
CA PRO A 643 20.53 19.66 -19.91
C PRO A 643 21.70 20.42 -19.26
N GLU A 644 21.47 21.06 -18.11
CA GLU A 644 22.48 21.89 -17.42
C GLU A 644 23.67 21.08 -16.91
N GLU A 645 23.52 19.77 -16.70
CA GLU A 645 24.60 18.90 -16.23
C GLU A 645 25.71 18.69 -17.27
N ASP A 646 25.39 18.80 -18.58
CA ASP A 646 26.37 18.74 -19.67
C ASP A 646 25.81 19.45 -20.92
N VAL A 647 25.77 20.78 -20.84
CA VAL A 647 25.23 21.64 -21.91
C VAL A 647 25.92 21.42 -23.26
N PRO A 648 27.26 21.29 -23.36
CA PRO A 648 27.92 21.03 -24.63
C PRO A 648 27.46 19.72 -25.28
N LEU A 649 27.40 18.61 -24.53
CA LEU A 649 26.89 17.35 -25.06
C LEU A 649 25.43 17.50 -25.49
N TRP A 650 24.57 18.07 -24.65
CA TRP A 650 23.16 18.23 -24.96
C TRP A 650 22.97 19.01 -26.27
N LYS A 651 23.71 20.11 -26.45
CA LYS A 651 23.67 20.93 -27.67
C LYS A 651 24.10 20.14 -28.91
N ASP A 652 25.15 19.34 -28.80
CA ASP A 652 25.63 18.51 -29.90
C ASP A 652 24.61 17.42 -30.29
N LEU A 653 24.07 16.67 -29.31
CA LEU A 653 23.05 15.66 -29.55
C LEU A 653 21.78 16.25 -30.16
N VAL A 654 21.35 17.42 -29.68
CA VAL A 654 20.21 18.16 -30.25
C VAL A 654 20.50 18.63 -31.68
N GLY A 655 21.72 19.06 -31.99
CA GLY A 655 22.14 19.41 -33.36
C GLY A 655 22.12 18.19 -34.30
N LYS A 656 22.55 17.02 -33.82
CA LYS A 656 22.47 15.75 -34.58
C LYS A 656 21.02 15.30 -34.80
N LEU A 657 20.17 15.43 -33.78
CA LEU A 657 18.74 15.15 -33.89
C LEU A 657 18.09 16.10 -34.89
N GLY A 658 18.36 17.41 -34.82
CA GLY A 658 17.91 18.41 -35.79
C GLY A 658 18.35 18.09 -37.21
N SER A 659 19.60 17.68 -37.40
CA SER A 659 20.12 17.22 -38.70
C SER A 659 19.39 15.98 -39.23
N SER A 660 19.06 15.04 -38.35
CA SER A 660 18.27 13.84 -38.69
C SER A 660 16.84 14.21 -39.12
N VAL A 661 16.21 15.17 -38.45
CA VAL A 661 14.90 15.72 -38.82
C VAL A 661 14.94 16.42 -40.18
N ARG A 662 15.95 17.26 -40.44
CA ARG A 662 16.13 17.91 -41.75
C ARG A 662 16.32 16.88 -42.86
N ALA A 663 17.09 15.81 -42.62
CA ALA A 663 17.24 14.72 -43.57
C ALA A 663 15.91 14.00 -43.86
N LYS A 664 15.08 13.78 -42.82
CA LYS A 664 13.73 13.21 -43.00
C LYS A 664 12.82 14.14 -43.81
N PHE A 665 12.85 15.45 -43.57
CA PHE A 665 12.10 16.43 -44.38
C PHE A 665 12.57 16.51 -45.83
N ALA A 666 13.87 16.31 -46.09
CA ALA A 666 14.39 16.26 -47.45
C ALA A 666 13.90 15.01 -48.21
N GLY A 667 13.83 13.86 -47.52
CA GLY A 667 13.44 12.58 -48.12
C GLY A 667 11.92 12.32 -48.19
N ASP A 668 11.11 13.03 -47.39
CA ASP A 668 9.68 12.73 -47.23
C ASP A 668 8.83 14.01 -47.29
N GLU A 669 8.16 14.23 -48.42
CA GLU A 669 7.35 15.42 -48.67
C GLU A 669 6.11 15.48 -47.76
N VAL A 670 5.50 14.33 -47.43
CA VAL A 670 4.29 14.27 -46.58
C VAL A 670 4.64 14.71 -45.17
N VAL A 671 5.73 14.18 -44.63
CA VAL A 671 6.23 14.55 -43.29
C VAL A 671 6.71 16.00 -43.27
N ARG A 672 7.43 16.45 -44.29
CA ARG A 672 7.86 17.85 -44.43
C ARG A 672 6.67 18.81 -44.46
N GLN A 673 5.60 18.48 -45.18
CA GLN A 673 4.39 19.29 -45.27
C GLN A 673 3.64 19.32 -43.92
N ALA A 674 3.60 18.19 -43.21
CA ALA A 674 2.95 18.09 -41.91
C ALA A 674 3.66 18.91 -40.82
N GLY A 675 4.99 19.05 -40.92
CA GLY A 675 5.79 19.90 -40.05
C GLY A 675 6.32 19.19 -38.80
N LEU A 676 6.75 19.98 -37.82
CA LEU A 676 7.37 19.53 -36.56
C LEU A 676 6.58 20.01 -35.34
N VAL A 677 6.48 19.15 -34.32
CA VAL A 677 6.12 19.53 -32.94
C VAL A 677 7.29 19.16 -32.03
N LEU A 678 7.86 20.14 -31.34
CA LEU A 678 9.03 20.00 -30.48
C LEU A 678 8.64 20.21 -29.01
N ASP A 679 8.80 19.15 -28.20
CA ASP A 679 8.67 19.19 -26.75
C ASP A 679 10.03 19.50 -26.10
N THR A 680 10.02 20.33 -25.04
CA THR A 680 11.22 20.89 -24.43
C THR A 680 11.28 20.64 -22.93
N PRO A 681 12.49 20.61 -22.33
CA PRO A 681 12.64 20.51 -20.88
C PRO A 681 11.98 21.70 -20.17
N ALA A 682 11.72 21.55 -18.88
CA ALA A 682 11.23 22.65 -18.05
C ALA A 682 12.24 23.80 -18.04
N ALA A 683 11.77 25.01 -18.32
CA ALA A 683 12.62 26.19 -18.43
C ALA A 683 12.04 27.37 -17.64
N THR A 684 12.90 28.08 -16.93
CA THR A 684 12.61 29.33 -16.23
C THR A 684 13.13 30.53 -17.02
N ILE A 685 13.05 31.73 -16.45
CA ILE A 685 13.66 32.95 -17.01
C ILE A 685 15.19 32.98 -16.89
N ALA A 686 15.80 31.97 -16.26
CA ALA A 686 17.24 31.89 -16.12
C ALA A 686 17.94 31.85 -17.49
N LYS A 687 19.09 32.54 -17.59
CA LYS A 687 19.83 32.64 -18.85
C LYS A 687 20.17 31.26 -19.43
N ALA A 688 20.57 30.30 -18.59
CA ALA A 688 20.93 28.94 -19.02
C ALA A 688 19.75 28.24 -19.69
N ASP A 689 18.59 28.22 -19.05
CA ASP A 689 17.36 27.62 -19.58
C ASP A 689 16.92 28.28 -20.89
N VAL A 690 16.98 29.62 -20.96
CA VAL A 690 16.65 30.34 -22.19
C VAL A 690 17.65 30.04 -23.31
N ASP A 691 18.94 29.91 -23.00
CA ASP A 691 19.98 29.53 -23.98
C ASP A 691 19.74 28.12 -24.54
N VAL A 692 19.27 27.17 -23.71
CA VAL A 692 18.85 25.82 -24.11
C VAL A 692 17.66 25.88 -25.08
N LEU A 693 16.62 26.66 -24.76
CA LEU A 693 15.46 26.82 -25.63
C LEU A 693 15.79 27.49 -26.97
N VAL A 694 16.61 28.55 -26.95
CA VAL A 694 17.05 29.25 -28.17
C VAL A 694 17.87 28.32 -29.06
N HIS A 695 18.79 27.52 -28.48
CA HIS A 695 19.55 26.52 -29.24
C HIS A 695 18.63 25.51 -29.93
N ALA A 696 17.65 24.96 -29.22
CA ALA A 696 16.67 24.05 -29.80
C ALA A 696 15.85 24.72 -30.93
N ALA A 697 15.39 25.97 -30.71
CA ALA A 697 14.65 26.72 -31.74
C ALA A 697 15.48 26.91 -33.02
N THR A 698 16.77 27.22 -32.90
CA THR A 698 17.69 27.37 -34.02
C THR A 698 17.92 26.04 -34.73
N GLU A 699 18.26 24.97 -34.00
CA GLU A 699 18.54 23.67 -34.62
C GLU A 699 17.33 23.08 -35.35
N PHE A 700 16.13 23.26 -34.82
CA PHE A 700 14.92 22.76 -35.47
C PHE A 700 14.26 23.76 -36.44
N ALA A 701 14.89 24.93 -36.67
CA ALA A 701 14.36 26.02 -37.50
C ALA A 701 12.90 26.39 -37.15
N VAL A 702 12.60 26.43 -35.85
CA VAL A 702 11.27 26.69 -35.30
C VAL A 702 10.75 28.05 -35.76
N ASN A 703 9.52 28.10 -36.26
CA ASN A 703 8.86 29.35 -36.66
C ASN A 703 7.67 29.72 -35.75
N ILE A 704 7.22 28.81 -34.88
CA ILE A 704 6.14 29.08 -33.92
C ILE A 704 6.60 28.58 -32.54
N VAL A 705 6.58 29.45 -31.54
CA VAL A 705 6.93 29.14 -30.15
C VAL A 705 5.70 29.33 -29.27
N VAL A 706 5.29 28.29 -28.56
CA VAL A 706 4.19 28.32 -27.60
C VAL A 706 4.77 28.34 -26.20
N VAL A 707 4.43 29.37 -25.41
CA VAL A 707 4.94 29.55 -24.05
C VAL A 707 3.79 29.35 -23.05
N LEU A 708 3.88 28.30 -22.25
CA LEU A 708 2.85 27.89 -21.29
C LEU A 708 3.06 28.52 -19.91
N GLY A 709 2.07 29.27 -19.44
CA GLY A 709 1.92 29.64 -18.03
C GLY A 709 2.97 30.58 -17.45
N SER A 710 3.90 31.10 -18.26
CA SER A 710 5.00 31.96 -17.80
C SER A 710 5.11 33.25 -18.62
N PRO A 711 4.46 34.35 -18.19
CA PRO A 711 4.56 35.65 -18.85
C PRO A 711 5.99 36.19 -18.89
N GLY A 712 6.80 35.88 -17.87
CA GLY A 712 8.20 36.28 -17.80
C GLY A 712 9.05 35.60 -18.88
N LEU A 713 8.91 34.28 -19.02
CA LEU A 713 9.59 33.52 -20.07
C LEU A 713 9.14 33.98 -21.46
N HIS A 714 7.84 34.26 -21.63
CA HIS A 714 7.30 34.80 -22.88
C HIS A 714 7.96 36.13 -23.26
N ALA A 715 8.05 37.08 -22.33
CA ALA A 715 8.67 38.37 -22.57
C ALA A 715 10.17 38.24 -22.94
N GLU A 716 10.89 37.34 -22.27
CA GLU A 716 12.32 37.13 -22.54
C GLU A 716 12.56 36.43 -23.89
N LEU A 717 11.77 35.42 -24.23
CA LEU A 717 11.85 34.78 -25.56
C LEU A 717 11.44 35.74 -26.67
N GLN A 718 10.41 36.58 -26.46
CA GLN A 718 10.06 37.64 -27.40
C GLN A 718 11.25 38.57 -27.63
N ARG A 719 11.86 39.07 -26.55
CA ARG A 719 13.02 39.97 -26.66
C ARG A 719 14.18 39.36 -27.45
N ARG A 720 14.41 38.05 -27.35
CA ARG A 720 15.53 37.37 -28.02
C ARG A 720 15.24 36.95 -29.46
N LEU A 721 14.01 36.53 -29.78
CA LEU A 721 13.70 35.92 -31.08
C LEU A 721 12.96 36.85 -32.05
N ASP A 722 12.50 38.03 -31.63
CA ASP A 722 11.71 38.96 -32.46
C ASP A 722 12.43 39.37 -33.77
N ASN A 723 13.73 39.62 -33.68
CA ASN A 723 14.57 40.01 -34.81
C ASN A 723 15.23 38.83 -35.52
N GLU A 724 15.17 37.64 -34.93
CA GLU A 724 15.74 36.44 -35.52
C GLU A 724 14.87 35.93 -36.65
N ARG A 725 15.51 35.21 -37.58
CA ARG A 725 14.81 34.55 -38.69
C ARG A 725 15.21 33.09 -38.73
N THR A 726 14.28 32.25 -39.15
CA THR A 726 14.58 30.82 -39.31
C THR A 726 15.64 30.61 -40.40
N ALA A 727 16.21 29.41 -40.46
CA ALA A 727 17.09 29.00 -41.56
C ALA A 727 16.45 29.14 -42.96
N HIS A 728 15.12 29.31 -43.03
CA HIS A 728 14.36 29.52 -44.27
C HIS A 728 13.93 30.99 -44.46
N GLY A 729 14.36 31.91 -43.59
CA GLY A 729 14.06 33.35 -43.66
C GLY A 729 12.68 33.73 -43.12
N GLU A 730 12.00 32.85 -42.38
CA GLU A 730 10.68 33.16 -41.81
C GLU A 730 10.83 33.91 -40.48
N ALA A 731 9.82 34.73 -40.15
CA ALA A 731 9.69 35.31 -38.82
C ALA A 731 9.28 34.24 -37.81
N ILE A 732 9.74 34.38 -36.57
CA ILE A 732 9.38 33.51 -35.45
C ILE A 732 8.20 34.14 -34.71
N THR A 733 7.07 33.45 -34.66
CA THR A 733 5.87 33.89 -33.93
C THR A 733 5.87 33.26 -32.54
N ILE A 734 5.74 34.07 -31.49
CA ILE A 734 5.64 33.59 -30.11
C ILE A 734 4.20 33.80 -29.61
N ILE A 735 3.63 32.76 -28.99
CA ILE A 735 2.23 32.71 -28.58
C ILE A 735 2.15 32.34 -27.09
N PRO A 736 1.57 33.18 -26.23
CA PRO A 736 1.35 32.86 -24.83
C PRO A 736 0.14 31.94 -24.67
N PHE A 737 0.30 30.87 -23.91
CA PHE A 737 -0.77 29.94 -23.51
C PHE A 737 -0.96 30.01 -22.00
N ASP A 738 -2.22 29.97 -21.56
CA ASP A 738 -2.53 29.83 -20.15
C ASP A 738 -2.23 28.41 -19.66
N LYS A 739 -1.74 28.30 -18.43
CA LYS A 739 -1.56 26.99 -17.79
C LYS A 739 -2.93 26.38 -17.51
N SER A 740 -3.12 25.12 -17.89
CA SER A 740 -4.30 24.36 -17.46
C SER A 740 -4.20 24.03 -15.97
N ASP A 741 -5.27 24.30 -15.24
CA ASP A 741 -5.47 23.93 -13.83
C ASP A 741 -5.53 22.41 -13.63
N GLY A 742 -5.86 21.64 -14.68
CA GLY A 742 -5.86 20.18 -14.69
C GLY A 742 -4.48 19.53 -14.80
N VAL A 743 -3.39 20.29 -14.86
CA VAL A 743 -2.04 19.72 -14.87
C VAL A 743 -1.68 19.22 -13.47
N ALA A 744 -1.67 17.90 -13.32
CA ALA A 744 -1.39 17.27 -12.04
C ALA A 744 0.08 17.46 -11.61
N PRO A 745 0.34 17.76 -10.32
CA PRO A 745 1.70 17.80 -9.79
C PRO A 745 2.32 16.40 -9.79
N ARG A 746 3.61 16.35 -10.14
CA ARG A 746 4.38 15.10 -10.23
C ARG A 746 5.54 15.14 -9.24
N ASP A 747 5.33 14.51 -8.09
CA ASP A 747 6.34 14.37 -7.05
C ASP A 747 7.50 13.45 -7.50
N ARG A 748 8.57 13.40 -6.69
CA ARG A 748 9.78 12.66 -7.03
C ARG A 748 9.52 11.16 -7.12
N ASP A 749 8.70 10.62 -6.23
CA ASP A 749 8.40 9.20 -6.15
C ASP A 749 7.51 8.76 -7.31
N PHE A 750 6.61 9.64 -7.76
CA PHE A 750 5.77 9.44 -8.93
C PHE A 750 6.66 9.26 -10.15
N MET A 751 7.57 10.22 -10.31
CA MET A 751 8.48 10.22 -11.44
C MET A 751 9.41 9.01 -11.40
N LYS A 752 9.88 8.59 -10.21
CA LYS A 752 10.70 7.37 -10.05
C LYS A 752 9.91 6.14 -10.52
N PHE A 753 8.69 5.97 -10.02
CA PHE A 753 7.82 4.86 -10.41
C PHE A 753 7.53 4.87 -11.92
N THR A 754 7.21 6.02 -12.52
CA THR A 754 6.97 6.12 -13.97
C THR A 754 8.21 5.70 -14.78
N ARG A 755 9.42 6.04 -14.31
CA ARG A 755 10.67 5.59 -14.96
C ARG A 755 10.87 4.09 -14.85
N GLU A 756 10.69 3.51 -13.66
CA GLU A 756 10.77 2.06 -13.44
C GLU A 756 9.74 1.31 -14.30
N ALA A 757 8.51 1.82 -14.36
CA ALA A 757 7.46 1.29 -15.22
C ALA A 757 7.83 1.37 -16.70
N ALA A 758 8.43 2.47 -17.17
CA ALA A 758 8.91 2.61 -18.55
C ALA A 758 10.06 1.63 -18.87
N ILE A 759 10.99 1.40 -17.93
CA ILE A 759 12.05 0.39 -18.08
C ILE A 759 11.41 -1.00 -18.19
N LYS A 760 10.48 -1.34 -17.30
CA LYS A 760 9.78 -2.63 -17.33
C LYS A 760 9.01 -2.83 -18.64
N GLU A 761 8.25 -1.83 -19.07
CA GLU A 761 7.46 -1.86 -20.29
C GLU A 761 8.33 -1.98 -21.54
N TYR A 762 9.52 -1.38 -21.55
CA TYR A 762 10.46 -1.52 -22.68
C TYR A 762 10.91 -2.98 -22.90
N PHE A 763 11.17 -3.74 -21.82
CA PHE A 763 11.62 -5.13 -21.92
C PHE A 763 10.47 -6.14 -22.00
N PHE A 764 9.44 -5.97 -21.19
CA PHE A 764 8.36 -6.94 -20.99
C PHE A 764 7.04 -6.55 -21.65
N GLY A 765 6.95 -5.33 -22.18
CA GLY A 765 5.73 -4.80 -22.76
C GLY A 765 4.65 -4.51 -21.73
N ASP A 766 3.40 -4.45 -22.18
CA ASP A 766 2.23 -4.14 -21.37
C ASP A 766 1.18 -5.27 -21.43
N ALA A 767 0.01 -5.04 -20.82
CA ALA A 767 -1.10 -6.00 -20.81
C ALA A 767 -1.63 -6.35 -22.20
N LYS A 768 -1.49 -5.44 -23.17
CA LYS A 768 -1.98 -5.60 -24.55
C LYS A 768 -0.93 -6.19 -25.48
N ARG A 769 0.34 -6.04 -25.13
CA ARG A 769 1.51 -6.45 -25.90
C ARG A 769 2.59 -6.94 -24.95
N THR A 770 2.51 -8.22 -24.59
CA THR A 770 3.57 -8.89 -23.82
C THR A 770 4.78 -9.13 -24.71
N LEU A 771 5.95 -8.69 -24.25
CA LEU A 771 7.24 -8.93 -24.88
C LEU A 771 8.01 -9.99 -24.09
N SER A 772 8.89 -10.71 -24.79
CA SER A 772 9.72 -11.77 -24.19
C SER A 772 11.19 -11.37 -24.32
N PRO A 773 11.74 -10.64 -23.33
CA PRO A 773 13.16 -10.31 -23.35
C PRO A 773 13.99 -11.57 -23.14
N PHE A 774 15.27 -11.49 -23.50
CA PHE A 774 16.19 -12.62 -23.46
C PHE A 774 17.36 -12.32 -22.54
N THR A 775 17.53 -13.15 -21.51
CA THR A 775 18.69 -13.08 -20.62
C THR A 775 19.85 -13.88 -21.21
N GLN A 776 21.00 -13.25 -21.32
CA GLN A 776 22.24 -13.90 -21.77
C GLN A 776 23.37 -13.66 -20.78
N SER A 777 24.22 -14.68 -20.62
CA SER A 777 25.43 -14.55 -19.81
C SER A 777 26.65 -14.34 -20.71
N VAL A 778 27.34 -13.22 -20.56
CA VAL A 778 28.50 -12.81 -21.37
C VAL A 778 29.75 -12.66 -20.49
N GLY A 779 30.93 -12.92 -21.04
CA GLY A 779 32.19 -12.67 -20.32
C GLY A 779 32.51 -11.18 -20.27
N PHE A 780 33.30 -10.76 -19.29
CA PHE A 780 33.75 -9.35 -19.19
C PHE A 780 34.50 -8.89 -20.45
N ASP A 781 35.28 -9.78 -21.07
CA ASP A 781 36.09 -9.47 -22.24
C ASP A 781 35.26 -9.41 -23.55
N ASP A 782 33.99 -9.84 -23.51
CA ASP A 782 33.07 -9.84 -24.67
C ASP A 782 32.22 -8.55 -24.77
N VAL A 783 32.31 -7.67 -23.78
CA VAL A 783 31.55 -6.41 -23.72
C VAL A 783 32.48 -5.21 -23.54
N ALA A 784 32.07 -4.06 -24.07
CA ALA A 784 32.78 -2.80 -23.91
C ALA A 784 31.83 -1.78 -23.30
N VAL A 785 32.00 -1.51 -22.00
CA VAL A 785 31.21 -0.53 -21.25
C VAL A 785 32.03 0.74 -21.09
N PHE A 786 31.40 1.88 -21.36
CA PHE A 786 31.98 3.21 -21.27
C PHE A 786 31.16 4.08 -20.33
N LYS A 787 31.80 4.97 -19.57
CA LYS A 787 31.15 5.95 -18.70
C LYS A 787 31.79 7.32 -18.92
N ALA A 788 31.01 8.38 -18.76
CA ALA A 788 31.54 9.74 -18.73
C ALA A 788 31.96 10.09 -17.28
N PRO A 789 33.13 10.73 -17.07
CA PRO A 789 33.63 11.13 -15.75
C PRO A 789 32.59 11.80 -14.85
N ASP A 790 32.70 11.57 -13.54
CA ASP A 790 31.73 12.06 -12.57
C ASP A 790 31.84 13.57 -12.32
N ASP A 791 33.04 14.12 -12.41
CA ASP A 791 33.34 15.54 -12.37
C ASP A 791 33.85 15.99 -13.74
N ALA A 792 33.15 16.95 -14.36
CA ALA A 792 33.76 17.72 -15.43
C ALA A 792 34.75 18.66 -14.74
N ASP A 793 36.05 18.37 -14.82
CA ASP A 793 37.08 19.31 -14.38
C ASP A 793 36.77 20.68 -14.99
N PHE A 794 36.73 21.71 -14.15
CA PHE A 794 36.26 23.06 -14.43
C PHE A 794 37.07 23.83 -15.49
N TYR A 795 37.90 23.15 -16.28
CA TYR A 795 38.79 23.72 -17.29
C TYR A 795 38.80 22.86 -18.59
N ASP A 796 38.09 23.38 -19.58
CA ASP A 796 38.35 23.29 -21.03
C ASP A 796 38.20 21.98 -21.83
N ASN A 797 37.95 20.80 -21.24
CA ASN A 797 37.66 19.58 -22.02
C ASN A 797 36.30 18.94 -21.69
N PRO A 798 35.45 18.63 -22.68
CA PRO A 798 34.25 17.84 -22.43
C PRO A 798 34.66 16.46 -21.88
N PRO A 799 33.94 15.90 -20.89
CA PRO A 799 34.29 14.61 -20.31
C PRO A 799 34.26 13.54 -21.40
N ALA A 800 35.43 13.04 -21.80
CA ALA A 800 35.54 11.97 -22.79
C ALA A 800 34.97 10.68 -22.21
N LEU A 801 34.40 9.81 -23.04
CA LEU A 801 34.00 8.49 -22.57
C LEU A 801 35.25 7.68 -22.23
N GLU A 802 35.25 7.09 -21.04
CA GLU A 802 36.32 6.23 -20.55
C GLU A 802 35.82 4.79 -20.45
N PRO A 803 36.63 3.79 -20.85
CA PRO A 803 36.31 2.39 -20.59
C PRO A 803 36.15 2.14 -19.09
N VAL A 804 35.14 1.37 -18.71
CA VAL A 804 34.83 1.04 -17.32
C VAL A 804 35.31 -0.38 -17.01
N ASP A 805 36.02 -0.52 -15.90
CA ASP A 805 36.26 -1.84 -15.30
C ASP A 805 34.96 -2.37 -14.72
N ILE A 806 34.54 -3.54 -15.20
CA ILE A 806 33.25 -4.14 -14.83
C ILE A 806 33.30 -4.62 -13.38
N SER A 807 32.39 -4.11 -12.54
CA SER A 807 32.24 -4.45 -11.13
C SER A 807 30.77 -4.58 -10.73
N GLY A 808 30.51 -5.04 -9.51
CA GLY A 808 29.17 -5.15 -8.93
C GLY A 808 28.33 -3.87 -8.97
N GLU A 809 28.95 -2.69 -9.11
CA GLU A 809 28.25 -1.40 -9.24
C GLU A 809 27.38 -1.31 -10.50
N LEU A 810 27.68 -2.11 -11.53
CA LEU A 810 26.89 -2.16 -12.77
C LEU A 810 25.58 -2.92 -12.62
N SER A 811 25.40 -3.69 -11.54
CA SER A 811 24.16 -4.44 -11.29
C SER A 811 22.94 -3.53 -11.30
N HIS A 812 21.86 -3.99 -11.91
CA HIS A 812 20.56 -3.32 -12.04
C HIS A 812 20.55 -2.03 -12.89
N TRP A 813 21.68 -1.65 -13.49
CA TRP A 813 21.74 -0.51 -14.41
C TRP A 813 21.24 -0.88 -15.81
N THR A 814 20.60 0.11 -16.43
CA THR A 814 20.28 0.05 -17.86
C THR A 814 21.36 0.76 -18.65
N LEU A 815 21.93 0.08 -19.65
CA LEU A 815 22.99 0.57 -20.52
C LEU A 815 22.44 0.85 -21.92
N ALA A 816 22.88 1.95 -22.53
CA ALA A 816 22.55 2.28 -23.91
C ALA A 816 23.52 1.58 -24.86
N VAL A 817 23.00 0.75 -25.77
CA VAL A 817 23.81 0.10 -26.80
C VAL A 817 23.92 1.04 -28.00
N MET A 818 25.15 1.48 -28.30
CA MET A 818 25.38 2.49 -29.33
C MET A 818 25.60 1.86 -30.71
N ASN A 819 25.08 2.50 -31.75
CA ASN A 819 25.33 2.10 -33.14
C ASN A 819 26.69 2.63 -33.64
N ALA A 820 27.77 2.18 -32.98
CA ALA A 820 29.16 2.48 -33.30
C ALA A 820 30.02 1.21 -33.24
N SER A 821 31.29 1.32 -33.64
CA SER A 821 32.32 0.31 -33.38
C SER A 821 33.00 0.61 -32.04
N VAL A 822 33.42 -0.43 -31.32
CA VAL A 822 34.20 -0.27 -30.06
C VAL A 822 35.56 0.39 -30.28
N ASN A 823 36.06 0.38 -31.52
CA ASN A 823 37.32 1.00 -31.90
C ASN A 823 37.15 2.46 -32.38
N ASP A 824 35.92 2.96 -32.46
CA ASP A 824 35.69 4.35 -32.85
C ASP A 824 36.17 5.29 -31.71
N PRO A 825 36.54 6.55 -32.03
CA PRO A 825 36.91 7.52 -31.01
C PRO A 825 35.78 7.70 -29.97
N PRO A 826 36.10 7.89 -28.67
CA PRO A 826 35.11 8.10 -27.61
C PRO A 826 34.03 9.13 -27.93
N GLU A 827 34.39 10.24 -28.57
CA GLU A 827 33.44 11.26 -29.02
C GLU A 827 32.45 10.72 -30.08
N THR A 828 32.94 9.91 -31.01
CA THR A 828 32.09 9.30 -32.06
C THR A 828 31.11 8.31 -31.44
N ILE A 829 31.57 7.49 -30.47
CA ILE A 829 30.71 6.57 -29.71
C ILE A 829 29.64 7.34 -28.95
N ARG A 830 30.03 8.39 -28.22
CA ARG A 830 29.14 9.22 -27.38
C ARG A 830 28.00 9.85 -28.17
N GLN A 831 28.29 10.21 -29.42
CA GLN A 831 27.35 10.91 -30.28
C GLN A 831 26.68 10.01 -31.34
N ALA A 832 26.88 8.69 -31.26
CA ALA A 832 26.23 7.73 -32.15
C ALA A 832 24.74 7.58 -31.78
N PRO A 833 23.87 7.19 -32.72
CA PRO A 833 22.48 6.89 -32.40
C PRO A 833 22.39 5.61 -31.57
N VAL A 834 21.35 5.52 -30.74
CA VAL A 834 21.08 4.37 -29.88
C VAL A 834 20.44 3.25 -30.71
N MET A 835 20.98 2.03 -30.57
CA MET A 835 20.41 0.82 -31.17
C MET A 835 19.29 0.23 -30.29
N GLY A 836 19.47 0.30 -28.97
CA GLY A 836 18.53 -0.17 -27.97
C GLY A 836 19.14 -0.09 -26.58
N PHE A 837 18.44 -0.63 -25.60
CA PHE A 837 18.89 -0.67 -24.21
C PHE A 837 19.00 -2.10 -23.72
N VAL A 838 19.92 -2.34 -22.79
CA VAL A 838 20.06 -3.61 -22.08
C VAL A 838 20.11 -3.36 -20.59
N ALA A 839 19.59 -4.28 -19.78
CA ALA A 839 19.68 -4.17 -18.33
C ALA A 839 20.65 -5.21 -17.79
N VAL A 840 21.57 -4.79 -16.92
CA VAL A 840 22.46 -5.69 -16.20
C VAL A 840 21.68 -6.31 -15.05
N ALA A 841 21.42 -7.60 -15.12
CA ALA A 841 20.66 -8.31 -14.09
C ALA A 841 21.52 -8.64 -12.87
N ASP A 842 22.79 -9.02 -13.12
CA ASP A 842 23.70 -9.55 -12.12
C ASP A 842 25.14 -9.51 -12.65
N VAL A 843 26.10 -9.33 -11.75
CA VAL A 843 27.54 -9.26 -12.03
C VAL A 843 28.26 -10.28 -11.16
N ASP A 844 28.82 -11.31 -11.78
CA ASP A 844 29.60 -12.35 -11.12
C ASP A 844 31.09 -12.06 -11.33
N GLU A 845 31.71 -11.40 -10.33
CA GLU A 845 33.12 -11.00 -10.38
C GLU A 845 34.07 -12.21 -10.35
N ASP A 846 33.75 -13.23 -9.55
CA ASP A 846 34.55 -14.46 -9.41
C ASP A 846 34.65 -15.21 -10.73
N ARG A 847 33.53 -15.32 -11.46
CA ARG A 847 33.49 -15.98 -12.78
C ARG A 847 33.80 -15.04 -13.93
N ARG A 848 33.95 -13.72 -13.68
CA ARG A 848 34.09 -12.66 -14.70
C ARG A 848 32.98 -12.71 -15.75
N ARG A 849 31.72 -12.82 -15.30
CA ARG A 849 30.54 -12.90 -16.17
C ARG A 849 29.45 -11.92 -15.78
N LEU A 850 28.77 -11.37 -16.79
CA LEU A 850 27.59 -10.53 -16.66
C LEU A 850 26.36 -11.29 -17.09
N LYS A 851 25.26 -11.17 -16.36
CA LYS A 851 23.93 -11.54 -16.86
C LYS A 851 23.25 -10.27 -17.37
N ILE A 852 22.96 -10.24 -18.67
CA ILE A 852 22.36 -9.08 -19.33
C ILE A 852 20.99 -9.48 -19.89
N LEU A 853 19.97 -8.70 -19.55
CA LEU A 853 18.65 -8.74 -20.15
C LEU A 853 18.63 -7.90 -21.43
N SER A 854 18.35 -8.53 -22.56
CA SER A 854 18.24 -7.91 -23.87
C SER A 854 16.79 -7.91 -24.36
N PRO A 855 16.30 -6.85 -25.03
CA PRO A 855 14.95 -6.85 -25.59
C PRO A 855 14.81 -7.79 -26.80
N VAL A 856 15.94 -8.24 -27.37
CA VAL A 856 16.00 -9.15 -28.51
C VAL A 856 16.81 -10.40 -28.18
N SER A 857 16.40 -11.56 -28.70
CA SER A 857 17.06 -12.86 -28.49
C SER A 857 18.37 -13.06 -29.26
N GLY A 858 18.81 -12.05 -30.02
CA GLY A 858 20.10 -12.06 -30.71
C GLY A 858 21.27 -11.82 -29.75
N ARG A 859 22.45 -12.32 -30.13
CA ARG A 859 23.70 -11.93 -29.46
C ARG A 859 23.91 -10.43 -29.66
N LEU A 860 24.28 -9.72 -28.59
CA LEU A 860 24.53 -8.26 -28.61
C LEU A 860 25.64 -7.86 -29.60
N GLY A 861 26.58 -8.78 -29.87
CA GLY A 861 27.74 -8.51 -30.70
C GLY A 861 28.74 -7.59 -30.00
N ASN A 862 29.81 -7.22 -30.70
CA ASN A 862 30.84 -6.32 -30.18
C ASN A 862 30.44 -4.85 -30.41
N ARG A 863 29.57 -4.33 -29.54
CA ARG A 863 29.05 -2.95 -29.60
C ARG A 863 29.37 -2.19 -28.31
N PRO A 864 29.76 -0.91 -28.40
CA PRO A 864 30.01 -0.10 -27.22
C PRO A 864 28.70 0.20 -26.49
N MET A 865 28.71 0.03 -25.17
CA MET A 865 27.60 0.32 -24.27
C MET A 865 27.96 1.52 -23.40
N ILE A 866 27.03 2.46 -23.23
CA ILE A 866 27.24 3.63 -22.36
C ILE A 866 26.46 3.45 -21.06
N TRP A 867 27.18 3.58 -19.93
CA TRP A 867 26.65 3.70 -18.59
C TRP A 867 26.49 5.19 -18.24
N GLY A 868 25.25 5.68 -18.22
CA GLY A 868 24.93 7.04 -17.77
C GLY A 868 24.57 7.10 -16.28
N ARG A 869 24.26 8.30 -15.79
CA ARG A 869 23.74 8.54 -14.43
C ARG A 869 22.22 8.53 -14.36
N TRP A 870 21.56 8.48 -15.51
CA TRP A 870 20.11 8.53 -15.64
C TRP A 870 19.62 7.58 -16.74
N PRO A 871 18.53 6.81 -16.51
CA PRO A 871 17.75 6.69 -15.27
C PRO A 871 18.53 5.96 -14.15
N GLU A 872 18.04 6.05 -12.90
CA GLU A 872 18.59 5.31 -11.76
C GLU A 872 18.47 3.78 -11.95
N PRO A 873 19.27 2.96 -11.24
CA PRO A 873 19.19 1.50 -11.33
C PRO A 873 17.84 0.97 -10.84
N TYR A 874 17.32 -0.07 -11.51
CA TYR A 874 16.04 -0.68 -11.19
C TYR A 874 16.23 -2.11 -10.68
N ILE A 875 16.28 -2.24 -9.36
CA ILE A 875 16.62 -3.49 -8.66
C ILE A 875 15.58 -4.58 -8.95
N ASN A 876 14.29 -4.25 -8.90
CA ASN A 876 13.19 -5.22 -8.97
C ASN A 876 12.70 -5.49 -10.41
N LEU A 877 13.55 -5.29 -11.43
CA LEU A 877 13.15 -5.48 -12.83
C LEU A 877 12.75 -6.93 -13.14
N LEU A 878 13.41 -7.91 -12.51
CA LEU A 878 13.24 -9.34 -12.78
C LEU A 878 12.30 -10.09 -11.82
N GLY A 879 11.69 -9.40 -10.86
CA GLY A 879 10.90 -10.01 -9.79
C GLY A 879 11.64 -9.97 -8.48
#